data_AF-A0A8F9TSL0-F1
#
_entry.id   AF-A0A8F9TSL0-F1
#
_cell.length_a   1.000
_cell.length_b   1.000
_cell.length_c   1.000
_cell.angle_alpha   90.00
_cell.angle_beta   90.00
_cell.angle_gamma   90.00
#
_symmetry.space_group_name_H-M   'P 1'
#
loop_
_entity.id
_entity.type
_entity.pdbx_description
1 polymer ?
#
loop_
_entity_poly.entity_id
_entity_poly.type
_entity_poly.pdbx_seq_one_letter_code
_entity_poly.pdbx_strand_id
1 'polypeptide(L)'
;MPQSLGQRAPLLWLVLPFAAGLAVEKARDLAPLPWLFAGAATGTVLALVALRRGDRGWSVALMVTLFFAGAASYTLHRARLPAWDHLPPREATVTVRIDRVFAPKFPNRVSALATVTATSEPLRELAGQRVYCGFTIGKNEAPPLRSAEVEIIGVIETLPRNPPANTFDGYLANAGLNFRLTRGRLLREVRAAGAYPRFRARAEERFKKILGTGVADRQPALTAVLRAMMLGEKQELSDEQDALFMQSGTMHLFAISGLHIGVIALSLQLLLGLLRLPRLVAFSACLVALSLYVDITGAAPSAVRALLMVALWRAAALLRLPDNSLAALTTSALVVLLIAPMQLFSASFQMSYAILAALLLLGRPLAEHWQASWQPFRHLPEVTWSKAQRAITAGWRWLATIVAFGVASSLVSTVTGVLFFGLFTPGALVANLVCIPTAMVIIVGGFASLVSGLLGVAAWSALFNHAALTLLTLLDGAIRLWVKAPGVWQSAAFAEPWIGNVALAGLLLALLWGYATDWRWRRGGWLPPFVVAGLALALGVTFAPPAPPPAPAPKKPVRRPAKMVQVAPMKSAYELAMERLAKSDPDAGKPLTTEQKARLAEIDRLYKGKLAEREIFLKKQLNDVLADGKADEAEKVQQQLVSERARLEEERDGEKERVRRNG
;
A
#
# COMPACT_ATOMS: atom_id res chain seq x y z
N MET A 1 8.73 -13.60 38.13
CA MET A 1 7.33 -13.33 38.49
C MET A 1 6.54 -12.98 37.24
N PRO A 2 5.37 -13.58 36.98
CA PRO A 2 4.54 -13.17 35.85
C PRO A 2 3.91 -11.83 36.21
N GLN A 3 4.58 -10.74 35.83
CA GLN A 3 4.02 -9.40 35.90
C GLN A 3 2.85 -9.34 34.92
N SER A 4 1.65 -9.14 35.45
CA SER A 4 0.40 -9.10 34.69
C SER A 4 0.50 -8.21 33.44
N LEU A 5 -0.29 -8.51 32.40
CA LEU A 5 -0.38 -7.72 31.17
C LEU A 5 -0.54 -6.21 31.45
N GLY A 6 -1.27 -5.84 32.51
CA GLY A 6 -1.45 -4.45 32.93
C GLY A 6 -0.16 -3.72 33.34
N GLN A 7 0.83 -4.43 33.89
CA GLN A 7 2.15 -3.84 34.21
C GLN A 7 3.05 -3.76 32.97
N ARG A 8 2.93 -4.73 32.06
CA ARG A 8 3.74 -4.76 30.83
C ARG A 8 3.19 -3.86 29.72
N ALA A 9 1.90 -3.53 29.73
CA ALA A 9 1.26 -2.74 28.69
C ALA A 9 0.17 -1.82 29.26
N PRO A 10 0.51 -0.88 30.16
CA PRO A 10 -0.51 -0.05 30.81
C PRO A 10 -1.33 0.76 29.81
N LEU A 11 -0.71 1.23 28.71
CA LEU A 11 -1.38 2.01 27.68
C LEU A 11 -2.29 1.20 26.77
N LEU A 12 -2.24 -0.15 26.81
CA LEU A 12 -3.18 -0.99 26.08
C LEU A 12 -4.63 -0.67 26.45
N TRP A 13 -4.87 -0.40 27.74
CA TRP A 13 -6.18 -0.03 28.27
C TRP A 13 -6.67 1.35 27.82
N LEU A 14 -5.80 2.16 27.20
CA LEU A 14 -6.19 3.43 26.58
C LEU A 14 -6.39 3.26 25.06
N VAL A 15 -5.53 2.47 24.42
CA VAL A 15 -5.59 2.20 22.96
C VAL A 15 -6.86 1.44 22.58
N LEU A 16 -7.21 0.39 23.31
CA LEU A 16 -8.35 -0.46 22.99
C LEU A 16 -9.69 0.29 22.99
N PRO A 17 -10.09 1.04 24.04
CA PRO A 17 -11.34 1.79 24.01
C PRO A 17 -11.34 2.89 22.95
N PHE A 18 -10.22 3.59 22.76
CA PHE A 18 -10.12 4.62 21.71
C PHE A 18 -10.30 4.02 20.30
N ALA A 19 -9.64 2.90 20.01
CA ALA A 19 -9.79 2.17 18.75
C ALA A 19 -11.21 1.60 18.58
N ALA A 20 -11.85 1.13 19.66
CA ALA A 20 -13.24 0.69 19.63
C ALA A 20 -14.19 1.85 19.28
N GLY A 21 -13.98 3.04 19.86
CA GLY A 21 -14.73 4.25 19.52
C GLY A 21 -14.65 4.60 18.03
N LEU A 22 -13.43 4.59 17.47
CA LEU A 22 -13.21 4.78 16.03
C LEU A 22 -13.97 3.74 15.19
N ALA A 23 -13.88 2.46 15.55
CA ALA A 23 -14.46 1.37 14.79
C ALA A 23 -16.01 1.37 14.83
N VAL A 24 -16.59 1.66 16.00
CA VAL A 24 -18.05 1.72 16.16
C VAL A 24 -18.61 2.93 15.42
N GLU A 25 -17.97 4.10 15.53
CA GLU A 25 -18.41 5.30 14.80
C GLU A 25 -18.39 5.07 13.28
N LYS A 26 -17.32 4.46 12.75
CA LYS A 26 -17.27 4.07 11.34
C LYS A 26 -18.42 3.16 10.92
N ALA A 27 -18.82 2.23 11.79
CA ALA A 27 -19.81 1.22 11.47
C ALA A 27 -21.25 1.70 11.59
N ARG A 28 -21.54 2.59 12.55
CA ARG A 28 -22.92 2.90 12.97
C ARG A 28 -23.29 4.37 13.00
N ASP A 29 -22.33 5.30 12.85
CA ASP A 29 -22.58 6.75 12.99
C ASP A 29 -23.30 7.03 14.33
N LEU A 30 -22.59 6.83 15.44
CA LEU A 30 -23.17 6.57 16.76
C LEU A 30 -24.03 7.75 17.24
N ALA A 31 -23.52 8.96 17.07
CA ALA A 31 -24.21 10.19 17.45
C ALA A 31 -23.57 11.41 16.77
N PRO A 32 -24.31 12.53 16.62
CA PRO A 32 -23.73 13.80 16.20
C PRO A 32 -22.58 14.25 17.11
N LEU A 33 -21.61 14.95 16.52
CA LEU A 33 -20.37 15.38 17.18
C LEU A 33 -20.55 16.06 18.57
N PRO A 34 -21.55 16.95 18.81
CA PRO A 34 -21.76 17.54 20.14
C PRO A 34 -22.06 16.50 21.23
N TRP A 35 -22.79 15.44 20.91
CA TRP A 35 -23.14 14.37 21.85
C TRP A 35 -21.93 13.49 22.17
N LEU A 36 -21.07 13.24 21.19
CA LEU A 36 -19.81 12.53 21.41
C LEU A 36 -18.88 13.30 22.35
N PHE A 37 -18.79 14.63 22.18
CA PHE A 37 -18.05 15.49 23.11
C PHE A 37 -18.67 15.52 24.51
N ALA A 38 -20.00 15.60 24.61
CA ALA A 38 -20.70 15.55 25.90
C ALA A 38 -20.45 14.22 26.62
N GLY A 39 -20.45 13.09 25.91
CA GLY A 39 -20.11 11.78 26.44
C GLY A 39 -18.67 11.71 26.97
N ALA A 40 -17.69 12.21 26.19
CA ALA A 40 -16.30 12.28 26.62
C ALA A 40 -16.09 13.22 27.83
N ALA A 41 -16.73 14.38 27.85
CA ALA A 41 -16.65 15.33 28.96
C ALA A 41 -17.26 14.73 30.25
N THR A 42 -18.43 14.10 30.14
CA THR A 42 -19.10 13.44 31.28
C THR A 42 -18.23 12.32 31.83
N GLY A 43 -17.70 11.45 30.97
CA GLY A 43 -16.77 10.40 31.38
C GLY A 43 -15.53 10.95 32.09
N THR A 44 -14.99 12.08 31.63
CA THR A 44 -13.83 12.74 32.24
C THR A 44 -14.16 13.23 33.64
N VAL A 45 -15.30 13.88 33.82
CA VAL A 45 -15.76 14.34 35.15
C VAL A 45 -15.94 13.16 36.08
N LEU A 46 -16.61 12.08 35.64
CA LEU A 46 -16.78 10.87 36.44
C LEU A 46 -15.44 10.22 36.81
N ALA A 47 -14.49 10.17 35.88
CA ALA A 47 -13.16 9.63 36.14
C ALA A 47 -12.42 10.46 37.20
N LEU A 48 -12.47 11.79 37.10
CA LEU A 48 -11.85 12.69 38.08
C LEU A 48 -12.51 12.60 39.46
N VAL A 49 -13.84 12.49 39.53
CA VAL A 49 -14.58 12.34 40.79
C VAL A 49 -14.23 11.00 41.45
N ALA A 50 -14.26 9.90 40.71
CA ALA A 50 -13.90 8.58 41.22
C ALA A 50 -12.42 8.54 41.67
N LEU A 51 -11.52 9.17 40.91
CA LEU A 51 -10.09 9.25 41.25
C LEU A 51 -9.88 10.00 42.56
N ARG A 52 -10.58 11.13 42.76
CA ARG A 52 -10.54 11.91 44.02
C ARG A 52 -11.11 11.13 45.21
N ARG A 53 -12.08 10.25 44.99
CA ARG A 53 -12.68 9.39 46.02
C ARG A 53 -11.85 8.12 46.31
N GLY A 54 -10.77 7.88 45.57
CA GLY A 54 -9.99 6.64 45.67
C GLY A 54 -10.71 5.42 45.11
N ASP A 55 -11.78 5.59 44.34
CA ASP A 55 -12.59 4.52 43.77
C ASP A 55 -11.98 4.02 42.45
N ARG A 56 -11.79 2.69 42.32
CA ARG A 56 -11.29 2.04 41.09
C ARG A 56 -12.17 2.28 39.85
N GLY A 57 -13.41 2.75 40.04
CA GLY A 57 -14.31 3.19 38.98
C GLY A 57 -13.72 4.26 38.04
N TRP A 58 -12.69 5.01 38.48
CA TRP A 58 -12.01 5.99 37.62
C TRP A 58 -11.46 5.37 36.33
N SER A 59 -11.00 4.11 36.39
CA SER A 59 -10.41 3.42 35.25
C SER A 59 -11.46 3.09 34.18
N VAL A 60 -12.65 2.63 34.60
CA VAL A 60 -13.77 2.35 33.71
C VAL A 60 -14.31 3.65 33.08
N ALA A 61 -14.48 4.70 33.88
CA ALA A 61 -14.90 6.00 33.38
C ALA A 61 -13.90 6.59 32.36
N LEU A 62 -12.60 6.40 32.57
CA LEU A 62 -11.57 6.77 31.60
C LEU A 62 -11.66 5.96 30.29
N MET A 63 -11.93 4.66 30.37
CA MET A 63 -12.14 3.84 29.17
C MET A 63 -13.37 4.30 28.38
N VAL A 64 -14.48 4.63 29.05
CA VAL A 64 -15.68 5.20 28.42
C VAL A 64 -15.37 6.55 27.78
N THR A 65 -14.61 7.41 28.47
CA THR A 65 -14.14 8.70 27.93
C THR A 65 -13.38 8.51 26.62
N LEU A 66 -12.43 7.57 26.60
CA LEU A 66 -11.60 7.31 25.44
C LEU A 66 -12.40 6.70 24.28
N PHE A 67 -13.42 5.90 24.56
CA PHE A 67 -14.36 5.42 23.55
C PHE A 67 -15.08 6.58 22.85
N PHE A 68 -15.68 7.50 23.62
CA PHE A 68 -16.35 8.68 23.03
C PHE A 68 -15.37 9.63 22.35
N ALA A 69 -14.17 9.82 22.90
CA ALA A 69 -13.12 10.61 22.27
C ALA A 69 -12.66 9.99 20.95
N GLY A 70 -12.57 8.66 20.88
CA GLY A 70 -12.31 7.92 19.64
C GLY A 70 -13.40 8.16 18.60
N ALA A 71 -14.67 7.99 18.98
CA ALA A 71 -15.81 8.26 18.10
C ALA A 71 -15.79 9.71 17.58
N ALA A 72 -15.67 10.70 18.46
CA ALA A 72 -15.58 12.12 18.08
C ALA A 72 -14.41 12.39 17.13
N SER A 73 -13.26 11.76 17.39
CA SER A 73 -12.07 11.87 16.54
C SER A 73 -12.30 11.31 15.14
N TYR A 74 -13.04 10.21 15.00
CA TYR A 74 -13.43 9.71 13.69
C TYR A 74 -14.27 10.75 12.93
N THR A 75 -15.35 11.26 13.55
CA THR A 75 -16.26 12.22 12.92
C THR A 75 -15.52 13.50 12.48
N LEU A 76 -14.62 14.02 13.32
CA LEU A 76 -13.78 15.19 13.02
C LEU A 76 -12.83 14.96 11.85
N HIS A 77 -12.11 13.84 11.84
CA HIS A 77 -11.12 13.57 10.79
C HIS A 77 -11.76 13.18 9.46
N ARG A 78 -12.99 12.65 9.53
CA ARG A 78 -13.77 12.34 8.35
C ARG A 78 -14.42 13.60 7.79
N ALA A 79 -14.86 14.56 8.60
CA ALA A 79 -15.36 15.89 8.18
C ALA A 79 -16.19 15.89 6.88
N ARG A 80 -17.06 14.89 6.70
CA ARG A 80 -17.84 14.74 5.47
C ARG A 80 -18.80 15.91 5.36
N LEU A 81 -19.04 16.36 4.14
CA LEU A 81 -20.10 17.31 3.82
C LEU A 81 -21.34 16.50 3.41
N PRO A 82 -22.35 16.29 4.27
CA PRO A 82 -23.49 15.42 3.95
C PRO A 82 -24.30 15.94 2.76
N ALA A 83 -24.33 17.26 2.58
CA ALA A 83 -24.95 17.91 1.43
C ALA A 83 -24.34 17.45 0.09
N TRP A 84 -23.12 16.93 0.07
CA TRP A 84 -22.45 16.50 -1.15
C TRP A 84 -22.72 15.04 -1.56
N ASP A 85 -23.47 14.30 -0.76
CA ASP A 85 -23.71 12.86 -1.01
C ASP A 85 -24.64 12.59 -2.17
N HIS A 86 -25.54 13.52 -2.46
CA HIS A 86 -26.53 13.43 -3.53
C HIS A 86 -26.18 14.30 -4.73
N LEU A 87 -25.06 15.02 -4.67
CA LEU A 87 -24.63 15.93 -5.72
C LEU A 87 -23.96 15.16 -6.86
N PRO A 88 -24.30 15.45 -8.14
CA PRO A 88 -23.65 14.81 -9.27
C PRO A 88 -22.19 15.27 -9.41
N PRO A 89 -21.34 14.43 -10.06
CA PRO A 89 -20.01 14.82 -10.50
C PRO A 89 -20.03 16.13 -11.26
N ARG A 90 -19.07 17.02 -10.97
CA ARG A 90 -19.03 18.37 -11.56
C ARG A 90 -17.60 18.80 -11.83
N GLU A 91 -17.43 19.63 -12.85
CA GLU A 91 -16.15 20.26 -13.11
C GLU A 91 -15.88 21.33 -12.06
N ALA A 92 -14.64 21.36 -11.56
CA ALA A 92 -14.19 22.29 -10.54
C ALA A 92 -12.74 22.66 -10.79
N THR A 93 -12.45 23.96 -10.66
CA THR A 93 -11.08 24.46 -10.57
C THR A 93 -10.72 24.61 -9.10
N VAL A 94 -9.73 23.84 -8.65
CA VAL A 94 -9.30 23.79 -7.27
C VAL A 94 -7.81 24.10 -7.18
N THR A 95 -7.45 24.95 -6.22
CA THR A 95 -6.06 25.09 -5.80
C THR A 95 -5.81 24.11 -4.67
N VAL A 96 -4.81 23.25 -4.85
CA VAL A 96 -4.49 22.20 -3.89
C VAL A 96 -3.02 22.25 -3.49
N ARG A 97 -2.77 22.04 -2.20
CA ARG A 97 -1.42 21.79 -1.68
C ARG A 97 -1.12 20.30 -1.74
N ILE A 98 -0.06 19.92 -2.44
CA ILE A 98 0.34 18.52 -2.61
C ILE A 98 0.89 17.96 -1.28
N ASP A 99 0.20 16.98 -0.71
CA ASP A 99 0.65 16.30 0.52
C ASP A 99 1.54 15.10 0.20
N ARG A 100 1.17 14.34 -0.84
CA ARG A 100 1.92 13.17 -1.32
C ARG A 100 1.69 12.95 -2.80
N VAL A 101 2.76 12.78 -3.56
CA VAL A 101 2.71 12.33 -4.95
C VAL A 101 2.89 10.82 -4.97
N PHE A 102 2.01 10.12 -5.67
CA PHE A 102 2.23 8.73 -6.05
C PHE A 102 3.06 8.74 -7.33
N ALA A 103 4.08 7.87 -7.38
CA ALA A 103 4.93 7.87 -8.55
C ALA A 103 4.11 7.55 -9.83
N PRO A 104 4.39 8.26 -10.93
CA PRO A 104 3.53 8.32 -12.10
C PRO A 104 3.61 7.02 -12.90
N LYS A 105 2.47 6.36 -13.12
CA LYS A 105 2.38 5.19 -14.04
C LYS A 105 2.60 5.56 -15.50
N PHE A 106 2.35 6.82 -15.85
CA PHE A 106 2.53 7.36 -17.18
C PHE A 106 3.26 8.70 -17.06
N PRO A 107 4.18 9.01 -17.98
CA PRO A 107 5.01 10.22 -17.88
C PRO A 107 4.19 11.51 -17.72
N ASN A 108 3.00 11.57 -18.33
CA ASN A 108 2.14 12.75 -18.30
C ASN A 108 0.97 12.64 -17.32
N ARG A 109 0.88 11.60 -16.47
CA ARG A 109 -0.18 11.49 -15.46
C ARG A 109 0.40 11.42 -14.06
N VAL A 110 -0.04 12.35 -13.25
CA VAL A 110 0.29 12.43 -11.83
C VAL A 110 -0.94 12.02 -11.03
N SER A 111 -0.70 11.24 -9.98
CA SER A 111 -1.69 10.96 -8.95
C SER A 111 -1.15 11.48 -7.64
N ALA A 112 -1.95 12.22 -6.88
CA ALA A 112 -1.52 12.79 -5.61
C ALA A 112 -2.64 12.79 -4.58
N LEU A 113 -2.26 12.76 -3.30
CA LEU A 113 -3.09 13.22 -2.21
C LEU A 113 -2.78 14.70 -1.99
N ALA A 114 -3.82 15.51 -1.91
CA ALA A 114 -3.68 16.94 -1.73
C ALA A 114 -4.77 17.48 -0.79
N THR A 115 -4.49 18.63 -0.19
CA THR A 115 -5.45 19.37 0.61
C THR A 115 -5.90 20.59 -0.19
N VAL A 116 -7.21 20.79 -0.34
CA VAL A 116 -7.77 21.95 -1.04
C VAL A 116 -7.50 23.21 -0.22
N THR A 117 -6.75 24.16 -0.78
CA THR A 117 -6.42 25.44 -0.11
C THR A 117 -7.37 26.55 -0.55
N ALA A 118 -7.78 26.56 -1.81
CA ALA A 118 -8.73 27.53 -2.35
C ALA A 118 -9.54 26.93 -3.51
N THR A 119 -10.74 27.46 -3.74
CA THR A 119 -11.64 27.06 -4.82
C THR A 119 -12.33 28.27 -5.43
N SER A 120 -12.77 28.17 -6.69
CA SER A 120 -13.70 29.15 -7.25
C SER A 120 -15.07 29.08 -6.56
N GLU A 121 -15.79 30.21 -6.49
CA GLU A 121 -17.21 30.18 -6.12
C GLU A 121 -18.00 29.38 -7.16
N PRO A 122 -18.95 28.51 -6.76
CA PRO A 122 -19.62 28.39 -5.44
C PRO A 122 -19.03 27.32 -4.48
N LEU A 123 -17.83 26.78 -4.72
CA LEU A 123 -17.33 25.56 -4.06
C LEU A 123 -16.51 25.77 -2.78
N ARG A 124 -16.69 26.91 -2.08
CA ARG A 124 -15.87 27.31 -0.91
C ARG A 124 -15.84 26.26 0.22
N GLU A 125 -16.90 25.47 0.35
CA GLU A 125 -17.01 24.41 1.37
C GLU A 125 -15.97 23.29 1.22
N LEU A 126 -15.38 23.14 0.03
CA LEU A 126 -14.30 22.17 -0.20
C LEU A 126 -12.98 22.60 0.40
N ALA A 127 -12.80 23.87 0.78
CA ALA A 127 -11.58 24.34 1.40
C ALA A 127 -11.27 23.55 2.69
N GLY A 128 -10.03 23.09 2.82
CA GLY A 128 -9.58 22.23 3.91
C GLY A 128 -9.87 20.74 3.72
N GLN A 129 -10.68 20.34 2.73
CA GLN A 129 -10.92 18.92 2.44
C GLN A 129 -9.67 18.26 1.83
N ARG A 130 -9.46 16.99 2.20
CA ARG A 130 -8.42 16.15 1.62
C ARG A 130 -8.99 15.40 0.42
N VAL A 131 -8.29 15.51 -0.70
CA VAL A 131 -8.76 15.03 -2.00
C VAL A 131 -7.68 14.22 -2.73
N TYR A 132 -8.12 13.14 -3.39
CA TYR A 132 -7.26 12.40 -4.29
C TYR A 132 -7.36 13.05 -5.67
N CYS A 133 -6.22 13.47 -6.23
CA CYS A 133 -6.18 14.18 -7.51
C CYS A 133 -5.46 13.32 -8.55
N GLY A 134 -6.16 12.95 -9.62
CA GLY A 134 -5.53 12.40 -10.83
C GLY A 134 -5.54 13.44 -11.94
N PHE A 135 -4.36 13.93 -12.32
CA PHE A 135 -4.23 15.02 -13.30
C PHE A 135 -3.10 14.80 -14.31
N THR A 136 -3.22 15.45 -15.46
CA THR A 136 -2.18 15.44 -16.50
C THR A 136 -1.30 16.67 -16.44
N ILE A 137 -0.01 16.49 -16.74
CA ILE A 137 1.01 17.54 -16.84
C ILE A 137 1.51 17.68 -18.29
N GLY A 138 2.12 18.82 -18.62
CA GLY A 138 2.75 19.03 -19.93
C GLY A 138 3.90 18.06 -20.22
N LYS A 139 4.23 17.81 -21.49
CA LYS A 139 5.26 16.83 -21.91
C LYS A 139 6.66 17.09 -21.32
N ASN A 140 6.98 18.33 -20.95
CA ASN A 140 8.27 18.74 -20.40
C ASN A 140 8.16 19.29 -18.97
N GLU A 141 7.02 19.13 -18.31
CA GLU A 141 6.85 19.57 -16.93
C GLU A 141 7.22 18.44 -15.96
N ALA A 142 7.97 18.78 -14.92
CA ALA A 142 8.21 17.86 -13.82
C ALA A 142 6.95 17.72 -12.96
N PRO A 143 6.68 16.55 -12.36
CA PRO A 143 5.59 16.41 -11.41
C PRO A 143 5.80 17.36 -10.21
N PRO A 144 4.73 18.00 -9.71
CA PRO A 144 4.86 18.96 -8.62
C PRO A 144 5.36 18.27 -7.36
N LEU A 145 6.28 18.90 -6.64
CA LEU A 145 6.84 18.35 -5.41
C LEU A 145 5.86 18.50 -4.24
N ARG A 146 6.09 17.72 -3.17
CA ARG A 146 5.37 17.86 -1.89
C ARG A 146 5.44 19.31 -1.41
N SER A 147 4.34 19.81 -0.85
CA SER A 147 4.07 21.18 -0.44
C SER A 147 3.91 22.23 -1.55
N ALA A 148 4.12 21.88 -2.82
CA ALA A 148 3.77 22.78 -3.91
C ALA A 148 2.24 23.02 -3.90
N GLU A 149 1.83 24.25 -4.20
CA GLU A 149 0.43 24.58 -4.45
C GLU A 149 0.23 24.67 -5.95
N VAL A 150 -0.72 23.89 -6.44
CA VAL A 150 -1.02 23.78 -7.87
C VAL A 150 -2.51 24.03 -8.10
N GLU A 151 -2.81 24.67 -9.22
CA GLU A 151 -4.17 24.89 -9.68
C GLU A 151 -4.52 23.82 -10.70
N ILE A 152 -5.58 23.06 -10.42
CA ILE A 152 -6.02 21.92 -11.21
C ILE A 152 -7.49 22.12 -11.56
N ILE A 153 -7.82 21.94 -12.84
CA ILE A 153 -9.20 21.81 -13.30
C ILE A 153 -9.52 20.33 -13.52
N GLY A 154 -10.67 19.85 -13.06
CA GLY A 154 -11.11 18.48 -13.31
C GLY A 154 -12.49 18.19 -12.73
N VAL A 155 -12.90 16.93 -12.77
CA VAL A 155 -14.22 16.50 -12.28
C VAL A 155 -14.10 16.03 -10.85
N ILE A 156 -14.75 16.72 -9.92
CA ILE A 156 -14.83 16.32 -8.51
C ILE A 156 -16.03 15.40 -8.26
N GLU A 157 -15.77 14.33 -7.51
CA GLU A 157 -16.73 13.30 -7.16
C GLU A 157 -16.63 12.99 -5.65
N THR A 158 -17.79 12.82 -5.03
CA THR A 158 -17.89 12.35 -3.64
C THR A 158 -17.65 10.85 -3.58
N LEU A 159 -16.78 10.40 -2.68
CA LEU A 159 -16.56 8.98 -2.43
C LEU A 159 -17.81 8.38 -1.76
N PRO A 160 -18.15 7.11 -2.03
CA PRO A 160 -19.24 6.43 -1.33
C PRO A 160 -19.12 6.52 0.20
N ARG A 161 -20.23 6.40 0.94
CA ARG A 161 -20.19 6.37 2.42
C ARG A 161 -19.42 5.16 2.94
N ASN A 162 -19.77 3.98 2.44
CA ASN A 162 -19.18 2.72 2.84
C ASN A 162 -18.64 1.98 1.61
N PRO A 163 -17.52 2.44 1.03
CA PRO A 163 -16.90 1.74 -0.08
C PRO A 163 -16.33 0.39 0.41
N PRO A 164 -16.38 -0.68 -0.42
CA PRO A 164 -15.82 -1.97 -0.06
C PRO A 164 -14.32 -1.87 0.26
N ALA A 165 -13.85 -2.54 1.31
CA ALA A 165 -12.50 -2.39 1.83
C ALA A 165 -11.38 -2.81 0.84
N ASN A 166 -11.70 -3.71 -0.10
CA ASN A 166 -10.80 -4.21 -1.14
C ASN A 166 -10.76 -3.32 -2.40
N THR A 167 -11.44 -2.18 -2.40
CA THR A 167 -11.44 -1.24 -3.53
C THR A 167 -10.52 -0.05 -3.26
N PHE A 168 -10.12 0.64 -4.33
CA PHE A 168 -9.34 1.87 -4.22
C PHE A 168 -10.11 2.97 -3.47
N ASP A 169 -11.43 3.06 -3.66
CA ASP A 169 -12.28 3.99 -2.91
C ASP A 169 -12.32 3.62 -1.42
N GLY A 170 -12.31 2.32 -1.10
CA GLY A 170 -12.09 1.80 0.25
C GLY A 170 -10.80 2.30 0.88
N TYR A 171 -9.69 2.22 0.12
CA TYR A 171 -8.39 2.74 0.54
C TYR A 171 -8.44 4.26 0.80
N LEU A 172 -9.05 5.05 -0.11
CA LEU A 172 -9.15 6.50 0.04
C LEU A 172 -10.01 6.90 1.24
N ALA A 173 -11.17 6.26 1.43
CA ALA A 173 -12.04 6.50 2.58
C ALA A 173 -11.33 6.12 3.90
N ASN A 174 -10.62 5.00 3.93
CA ASN A 174 -9.79 4.61 5.08
C ASN A 174 -8.60 5.54 5.32
N ALA A 175 -8.19 6.33 4.32
CA ALA A 175 -7.19 7.39 4.48
C ALA A 175 -7.80 8.73 4.94
N GLY A 176 -9.11 8.80 5.14
CA GLY A 176 -9.84 9.99 5.58
C GLY A 176 -10.18 10.97 4.46
N LEU A 177 -10.28 10.50 3.22
CA LEU A 177 -10.71 11.32 2.10
C LEU A 177 -12.21 11.19 1.86
N ASN A 178 -12.85 12.29 1.47
CA ASN A 178 -14.26 12.30 1.07
C ASN A 178 -14.46 12.50 -0.43
N PHE A 179 -13.46 13.06 -1.12
CA PHE A 179 -13.59 13.44 -2.52
C PHE A 179 -12.40 12.94 -3.35
N ARG A 180 -12.67 12.73 -4.62
CA ARG A 180 -11.66 12.52 -5.65
C ARG A 180 -11.87 13.48 -6.81
N LEU A 181 -10.79 13.99 -7.37
CA LEU A 181 -10.75 14.76 -8.59
C LEU A 181 -10.17 13.87 -9.69
N THR A 182 -10.98 13.61 -10.70
CA THR A 182 -10.61 12.81 -11.87
C THR A 182 -10.54 13.69 -13.11
N ARG A 183 -9.93 13.16 -14.19
CA ARG A 183 -9.76 13.87 -15.46
C ARG A 183 -9.11 15.25 -15.29
N GLY A 184 -8.23 15.37 -14.30
CA GLY A 184 -7.61 16.63 -13.96
C GLY A 184 -6.61 17.07 -15.03
N ARG A 185 -6.44 18.37 -15.18
CA ARG A 185 -5.36 19.00 -15.94
C ARG A 185 -4.70 20.05 -15.06
N LEU A 186 -3.38 19.99 -14.97
CA LEU A 186 -2.59 21.04 -14.33
C LEU A 186 -2.75 22.33 -15.16
N LEU A 187 -3.21 23.41 -14.51
CA LEU A 187 -3.29 24.73 -15.12
C LEU A 187 -2.00 25.50 -14.89
N ARG A 188 -1.56 25.58 -13.63
CA ARG A 188 -0.30 26.23 -13.23
C ARG A 188 0.13 25.83 -11.84
N GLU A 189 1.42 26.02 -11.56
CA GLU A 189 1.96 26.01 -10.20
C GLU A 189 1.78 27.40 -9.58
N VAL A 190 0.95 27.49 -8.53
CA VAL A 190 0.64 28.74 -7.83
C VAL A 190 1.77 29.11 -6.88
N ARG A 191 2.32 28.11 -6.19
CA ARG A 191 3.44 28.28 -5.27
C ARG A 191 4.37 27.08 -5.37
N ALA A 192 5.64 27.37 -5.62
CA ALA A 192 6.63 26.32 -5.67
C ALA A 192 6.94 25.70 -4.32
N ALA A 193 7.32 24.42 -4.33
CA ALA A 193 7.69 23.71 -3.12
C ALA A 193 8.84 24.42 -2.39
N GLY A 194 8.79 24.39 -1.06
CA GLY A 194 9.82 25.02 -0.21
C GLY A 194 11.20 24.39 -0.35
N ALA A 195 12.20 24.99 0.31
CA ALA A 195 13.59 24.53 0.26
C ALA A 195 13.78 23.09 0.75
N TYR A 196 13.08 22.69 1.81
CA TYR A 196 13.22 21.37 2.42
C TYR A 196 12.72 20.22 1.51
N PRO A 197 11.51 20.26 0.90
CA PRO A 197 11.10 19.25 -0.08
C PRO A 197 12.04 19.14 -1.30
N ARG A 198 12.64 20.25 -1.75
CA ARG A 198 13.64 20.22 -2.83
C ARG A 198 14.92 19.55 -2.36
N PHE A 199 15.40 19.85 -1.16
CA PHE A 199 16.53 19.12 -0.54
C PHE A 199 16.24 17.61 -0.49
N ARG A 200 15.03 17.23 -0.05
CA ARG A 200 14.59 15.85 0.02
C ARG A 200 14.67 15.16 -1.35
N ALA A 201 14.10 15.78 -2.39
CA ALA A 201 14.12 15.25 -3.75
C ALA A 201 15.55 15.08 -4.28
N ARG A 202 16.43 16.06 -4.05
CA ARG A 202 17.86 15.96 -4.42
C ARG A 202 18.59 14.87 -3.65
N ALA A 203 18.29 14.70 -2.36
CA ALA A 203 18.89 13.68 -1.53
C ALA A 203 18.46 12.27 -1.98
N GLU A 204 17.18 12.10 -2.31
CA GLU A 204 16.62 10.87 -2.88
C GLU A 204 17.31 10.52 -4.21
N GLU A 205 17.43 11.47 -5.13
CA GLU A 205 18.16 11.29 -6.40
C GLU A 205 19.64 10.92 -6.18
N ARG A 206 20.31 11.59 -5.23
CA ARG A 206 21.67 11.26 -4.84
C ARG A 206 21.78 9.83 -4.31
N PHE A 207 20.84 9.37 -3.48
CA PHE A 207 20.82 8.00 -2.98
C PHE A 207 20.66 6.97 -4.11
N LYS A 208 19.77 7.24 -5.08
CA LYS A 208 19.61 6.37 -6.27
C LYS A 208 20.89 6.25 -7.08
N LYS A 209 21.62 7.35 -7.25
CA LYS A 209 22.91 7.37 -7.95
C LYS A 209 23.96 6.56 -7.21
N ILE A 210 24.03 6.71 -5.87
CA ILE A 210 24.98 5.95 -5.03
C ILE A 210 24.67 4.44 -5.12
N LEU A 211 23.42 4.03 -4.92
CA LEU A 211 23.02 2.61 -4.99
C LEU A 211 23.14 2.00 -6.39
N GLY A 212 23.19 2.84 -7.44
CA GLY A 212 23.44 2.41 -8.81
C GLY A 212 24.92 2.37 -9.21
N THR A 213 25.83 2.86 -8.37
CA THR A 213 27.25 2.99 -8.72
C THR A 213 27.87 1.61 -8.98
N GLY A 214 28.45 1.43 -10.17
CA GLY A 214 29.09 0.18 -10.62
C GLY A 214 28.14 -0.93 -11.10
N VAL A 215 26.83 -0.79 -10.86
CA VAL A 215 25.85 -1.87 -11.07
C VAL A 215 24.70 -1.53 -12.02
N ALA A 216 24.30 -0.24 -12.10
CA ALA A 216 23.08 0.18 -12.79
C ALA A 216 23.07 -0.22 -14.27
N ASP A 217 24.19 -0.03 -14.98
CA ASP A 217 24.28 -0.30 -16.42
C ASP A 217 24.36 -1.80 -16.73
N ARG A 218 24.90 -2.60 -15.79
CA ARG A 218 25.11 -4.04 -15.98
C ARG A 218 23.87 -4.87 -15.62
N GLN A 219 23.19 -4.49 -14.54
CA GLN A 219 22.04 -5.23 -13.99
C GLN A 219 20.94 -4.26 -13.54
N PRO A 220 20.25 -3.60 -14.49
CA PRO A 220 19.25 -2.57 -14.16
C PRO A 220 18.08 -3.13 -13.34
N ALA A 221 17.63 -4.36 -13.63
CA ALA A 221 16.52 -4.98 -12.91
C ALA A 221 16.83 -5.28 -11.44
N LEU A 222 18.06 -5.72 -11.11
CA LEU A 222 18.45 -5.97 -9.71
C LEU A 222 18.84 -4.69 -8.99
N THR A 223 19.36 -3.70 -9.71
CA THR A 223 19.56 -2.35 -9.17
C THR A 223 18.24 -1.72 -8.76
N ALA A 224 17.20 -1.88 -9.57
CA ALA A 224 15.83 -1.46 -9.24
C ALA A 224 15.32 -2.17 -7.98
N VAL A 225 15.58 -3.46 -7.82
CA VAL A 225 15.25 -4.22 -6.60
C VAL A 225 15.98 -3.66 -5.37
N LEU A 226 17.29 -3.39 -5.48
CA LEU A 226 18.06 -2.80 -4.38
C LEU A 226 17.53 -1.40 -4.00
N ARG A 227 17.22 -0.56 -4.99
CA ARG A 227 16.57 0.75 -4.77
C ARG A 227 15.19 0.59 -4.15
N ALA A 228 14.39 -0.39 -4.57
CA ALA A 228 13.09 -0.67 -3.96
C ALA A 228 13.23 -1.06 -2.47
N MET A 229 14.20 -1.91 -2.12
CA MET A 229 14.46 -2.28 -0.72
C MET A 229 14.97 -1.10 0.12
N MET A 230 15.88 -0.29 -0.42
CA MET A 230 16.52 0.80 0.33
C MET A 230 15.74 2.11 0.32
N LEU A 231 14.92 2.37 -0.71
CA LEU A 231 14.22 3.65 -0.91
C LEU A 231 12.70 3.51 -1.01
N GLY A 232 12.17 2.28 -1.05
CA GLY A 232 10.73 2.02 -1.12
C GLY A 232 10.13 2.21 -2.52
N GLU A 233 10.96 2.33 -3.55
CA GLU A 233 10.58 2.59 -4.93
C GLU A 233 10.10 1.35 -5.69
N LYS A 234 9.00 0.77 -5.24
CA LYS A 234 8.40 -0.42 -5.88
C LYS A 234 8.09 -0.26 -7.36
N GLN A 235 7.97 0.98 -7.85
CA GLN A 235 7.61 1.23 -9.25
C GLN A 235 8.73 0.89 -10.24
N GLU A 236 9.98 0.75 -9.77
CA GLU A 236 11.07 0.27 -10.62
C GLU A 236 11.03 -1.25 -10.85
N LEU A 237 10.17 -2.00 -10.12
CA LEU A 237 10.00 -3.44 -10.29
C LEU A 237 9.19 -3.76 -11.54
N SER A 238 9.58 -4.82 -12.25
CA SER A 238 8.79 -5.36 -13.37
C SER A 238 7.53 -6.07 -12.87
N ASP A 239 6.50 -6.20 -13.73
CA ASP A 239 5.28 -6.95 -13.37
C ASP A 239 5.57 -8.40 -12.96
N GLU A 240 6.57 -8.99 -13.60
CA GLU A 240 6.99 -10.35 -13.30
C GLU A 240 7.62 -10.43 -11.91
N GLN A 241 8.45 -9.45 -11.53
CA GLN A 241 9.04 -9.36 -10.19
C GLN A 241 7.97 -9.10 -9.13
N ASP A 242 7.05 -8.17 -9.39
CA ASP A 242 5.92 -7.89 -8.49
C ASP A 242 5.08 -9.15 -8.24
N ALA A 243 4.70 -9.86 -9.31
CA ALA A 243 3.92 -11.09 -9.20
C ALA A 243 4.69 -12.20 -8.46
N LEU A 244 5.97 -12.37 -8.77
CA LEU A 244 6.84 -13.36 -8.13
C LEU A 244 6.91 -13.15 -6.61
N PHE A 245 7.17 -11.91 -6.16
CA PHE A 245 7.30 -11.61 -4.73
C PHE A 245 5.96 -11.59 -4.00
N MET A 246 4.85 -11.29 -4.69
CA MET A 246 3.51 -11.47 -4.13
C MET A 246 3.20 -12.95 -3.91
N GLN A 247 3.48 -13.81 -4.89
CA GLN A 247 3.21 -15.24 -4.82
C GLN A 247 4.08 -15.97 -3.79
N SER A 248 5.34 -15.56 -3.62
CA SER A 248 6.22 -16.09 -2.57
C SER A 248 5.86 -15.62 -1.15
N GLY A 249 5.01 -14.59 -1.03
CA GLY A 249 4.70 -13.93 0.24
C GLY A 249 5.81 -13.01 0.75
N THR A 250 6.80 -12.69 -0.09
CA THR A 250 7.98 -11.87 0.29
C THR A 250 7.90 -10.41 -0.18
N MET A 251 6.78 -9.97 -0.76
CA MET A 251 6.55 -8.58 -1.22
C MET A 251 6.78 -7.51 -0.13
N HIS A 252 6.63 -7.90 1.14
CA HIS A 252 6.87 -7.03 2.29
C HIS A 252 8.36 -6.67 2.48
N LEU A 253 9.28 -7.42 1.87
CA LEU A 253 10.73 -7.13 1.88
C LEU A 253 11.10 -5.94 0.99
N PHE A 254 10.23 -5.54 0.06
CA PHE A 254 10.48 -4.42 -0.85
C PHE A 254 9.65 -3.18 -0.49
N ALA A 255 8.85 -3.27 0.58
CA ALA A 255 8.34 -2.09 1.26
C ALA A 255 9.31 -1.78 2.40
N ILE A 256 9.64 -0.49 2.61
CA ILE A 256 10.38 -0.10 3.82
C ILE A 256 9.54 -0.48 5.04
N SER A 257 9.95 -1.59 5.66
CA SER A 257 9.26 -2.23 6.77
C SER A 257 9.93 -1.86 8.10
N GLY A 258 9.32 -2.26 9.22
CA GLY A 258 9.93 -2.05 10.53
C GLY A 258 11.28 -2.75 10.69
N LEU A 259 11.47 -3.87 10.01
CA LEU A 259 12.76 -4.56 9.94
C LEU A 259 13.83 -3.69 9.26
N HIS A 260 13.52 -3.03 8.14
CA HIS A 260 14.46 -2.18 7.43
C HIS A 260 14.94 -1.04 8.32
N ILE A 261 14.00 -0.32 8.93
CA ILE A 261 14.30 0.79 9.83
C ILE A 261 15.06 0.32 11.07
N GLY A 262 14.71 -0.86 11.62
CA GLY A 262 15.43 -1.45 12.75
C GLY A 262 16.87 -1.82 12.43
N VAL A 263 17.11 -2.46 11.27
CA VAL A 263 18.46 -2.80 10.79
C VAL A 263 19.29 -1.54 10.58
N ILE A 264 18.73 -0.53 9.89
CA ILE A 264 19.43 0.74 9.64
C ILE A 264 19.72 1.47 10.96
N ALA A 265 18.77 1.48 11.90
CA ALA A 265 18.98 2.05 13.22
C ALA A 265 20.10 1.35 13.99
N LEU A 266 20.19 0.01 13.90
CA LEU A 266 21.27 -0.76 14.52
C LEU A 266 22.62 -0.48 13.85
N SER A 267 22.69 -0.50 12.52
CA SER A 267 23.90 -0.17 11.76
C SER A 267 24.42 1.22 12.09
N LEU A 268 23.51 2.20 12.17
CA LEU A 268 23.83 3.56 12.56
C LEU A 268 24.33 3.64 14.01
N GLN A 269 23.72 2.90 14.94
CA GLN A 269 24.19 2.85 16.33
C GLN A 269 25.60 2.25 16.44
N LEU A 270 25.89 1.17 15.72
CA LEU A 270 27.23 0.57 15.68
C LEU A 270 28.25 1.58 15.13
N LEU A 271 27.91 2.27 14.04
CA LEU A 271 28.74 3.33 13.45
C LEU A 271 29.01 4.47 14.44
N LEU A 272 27.99 4.98 15.12
CA LEU A 272 28.13 6.04 16.12
C LEU A 272 28.90 5.57 17.36
N GLY A 273 28.81 4.28 17.70
CA GLY A 273 29.58 3.64 18.76
C GLY A 273 31.07 3.51 18.44
N LEU A 274 31.42 3.22 17.18
CA LEU A 274 32.80 3.23 16.67
C LEU A 274 33.43 4.62 16.80
N LEU A 275 32.64 5.68 16.62
CA LEU A 275 33.07 7.07 16.82
C LEU A 275 33.17 7.49 18.30
N ARG A 276 32.83 6.60 19.25
CA ARG A 276 32.89 6.82 20.71
C ARG A 276 32.15 8.09 21.18
N LEU A 277 31.05 8.44 20.52
CA LEU A 277 30.27 9.63 20.87
C LEU A 277 29.58 9.48 22.24
N PRO A 278 29.39 10.58 23.01
CA PRO A 278 28.60 10.55 24.24
C PRO A 278 27.18 10.04 24.00
N ARG A 279 26.59 9.34 24.98
CA ARG A 279 25.29 8.65 24.83
C ARG A 279 24.17 9.56 24.30
N LEU A 280 24.09 10.80 24.79
CA LEU A 280 23.09 11.78 24.36
C LEU A 280 23.32 12.24 22.91
N VAL A 281 24.59 12.49 22.55
CA VAL A 281 24.95 12.89 21.17
C VAL A 281 24.67 11.75 20.19
N ALA A 282 25.06 10.52 20.55
CA ALA A 282 24.77 9.34 19.75
C ALA A 282 23.26 9.08 19.61
N PHE A 283 22.48 9.32 20.67
CA PHE A 283 21.01 9.24 20.61
C PHE A 283 20.43 10.27 19.63
N SER A 284 20.79 11.55 19.79
CA SER A 284 20.28 12.64 18.94
C SER A 284 20.72 12.47 17.49
N ALA A 285 21.99 12.14 17.23
CA ALA A 285 22.51 11.88 15.90
C ALA A 285 21.78 10.69 15.22
N CYS A 286 21.55 9.61 15.97
CA CYS A 286 20.80 8.46 15.47
C CYS A 286 19.37 8.85 15.08
N LEU A 287 18.66 9.57 15.96
CA LEU A 287 17.28 9.97 15.72
C LEU A 287 17.16 10.93 14.54
N VAL A 288 18.05 11.93 14.44
CA VAL A 288 18.06 12.90 13.35
C VAL A 288 18.34 12.21 12.01
N ALA A 289 19.40 11.41 11.92
CA ALA A 289 19.75 10.74 10.68
C ALA A 289 18.68 9.71 10.24
N LEU A 290 18.11 8.96 11.18
CA LEU A 290 17.02 8.02 10.87
C LEU A 290 15.73 8.75 10.44
N SER A 291 15.41 9.88 11.07
CA SER A 291 14.26 10.72 10.69
C SER A 291 14.43 11.30 9.29
N LEU A 292 15.62 11.80 8.97
CA LEU A 292 15.95 12.29 7.62
C LEU A 292 15.85 11.16 6.59
N TYR A 293 16.39 9.98 6.89
CA TYR A 293 16.30 8.83 5.99
C TYR A 293 14.84 8.41 5.73
N VAL A 294 14.02 8.30 6.78
CA VAL A 294 12.59 7.97 6.65
C VAL A 294 11.84 9.03 5.83
N ASP A 295 12.13 10.32 6.03
CA ASP A 295 11.46 11.37 5.25
C ASP A 295 11.94 11.41 3.80
N ILE A 296 13.25 11.26 3.54
CA ILE A 296 13.84 11.16 2.19
C ILE A 296 13.18 10.05 1.39
N THR A 297 13.02 8.88 1.99
CA THR A 297 12.38 7.70 1.38
C THR A 297 10.84 7.76 1.32
N GLY A 298 10.26 8.95 1.49
CA GLY A 298 8.84 9.21 1.25
C GLY A 298 7.93 8.96 2.45
N ALA A 299 8.49 8.81 3.65
CA ALA A 299 7.76 8.71 4.92
C ALA A 299 6.64 7.67 4.88
N ALA A 300 6.93 6.47 4.34
CA ALA A 300 5.97 5.38 4.31
C ALA A 300 5.40 5.14 5.72
N PRO A 301 4.08 4.93 5.90
CA PRO A 301 3.48 4.81 7.22
C PRO A 301 4.14 3.75 8.11
N SER A 302 4.57 2.62 7.54
CA SER A 302 5.35 1.59 8.24
C SER A 302 6.70 2.08 8.76
N ALA A 303 7.42 2.88 7.96
CA ALA A 303 8.72 3.42 8.31
C ALA A 303 8.62 4.46 9.44
N VAL A 304 7.61 5.34 9.39
CA VAL A 304 7.36 6.35 10.44
C VAL A 304 7.06 5.68 11.78
N ARG A 305 6.26 4.61 11.79
CA ARG A 305 5.98 3.87 13.01
C ARG A 305 7.20 3.17 13.58
N ALA A 306 8.03 2.59 12.71
CA ALA A 306 9.27 1.97 13.12
C ALA A 306 10.25 2.98 13.70
N LEU A 307 10.36 4.17 13.09
CA LEU A 307 11.13 5.30 13.64
C LEU A 307 10.63 5.68 15.04
N LEU A 308 9.31 5.80 15.23
CA LEU A 308 8.72 6.09 16.54
C LEU A 308 9.04 5.00 17.56
N MET A 309 8.95 3.72 17.21
CA MET A 309 9.31 2.61 18.10
C MET A 309 10.79 2.62 18.47
N VAL A 310 11.68 2.85 17.50
CA VAL A 310 13.12 3.00 17.73
C VAL A 310 13.39 4.17 18.66
N ALA A 311 12.74 5.32 18.43
CA ALA A 311 12.87 6.51 19.27
C ALA A 311 12.44 6.25 20.72
N LEU A 312 11.28 5.62 20.92
CA LEU A 312 10.76 5.26 22.25
C LEU A 312 11.68 4.28 22.97
N TRP A 313 12.13 3.22 22.29
CA TRP A 313 13.04 2.23 22.88
C TRP A 313 14.39 2.85 23.25
N ARG A 314 14.94 3.70 22.38
CA ARG A 314 16.20 4.41 22.64
C ARG A 314 16.07 5.45 23.76
N ALA A 315 14.94 6.14 23.83
CA ALA A 315 14.66 7.08 24.92
C ALA A 315 14.54 6.34 26.26
N ALA A 316 13.88 5.18 26.30
CA ALA A 316 13.81 4.35 27.49
C ALA A 316 15.21 3.93 27.97
N ALA A 317 16.08 3.50 27.05
CA ALA A 317 17.48 3.17 27.37
C ALA A 317 18.28 4.38 27.89
N LEU A 318 18.08 5.57 27.32
CA LEU A 318 18.73 6.80 27.77
C LEU A 318 18.28 7.20 29.18
N LEU A 319 16.98 7.08 29.46
CA LEU A 319 16.35 7.37 30.76
C LEU A 319 16.51 6.23 31.78
N ARG A 320 17.19 5.12 31.41
CA ARG A 320 17.37 3.93 32.24
C ARG A 320 16.06 3.31 32.73
N LEU A 321 15.00 3.43 31.91
CA LEU A 321 13.72 2.77 32.16
C LEU A 321 13.83 1.26 31.83
N PRO A 322 12.99 0.41 32.44
CA PRO A 322 12.94 -1.02 32.12
C PRO A 322 12.66 -1.24 30.62
N ASP A 323 13.39 -2.16 30.00
CA ASP A 323 13.14 -2.52 28.60
C ASP A 323 11.81 -3.27 28.50
N ASN A 324 10.85 -2.64 27.82
CA ASN A 324 9.51 -3.17 27.65
C ASN A 324 9.01 -2.87 26.24
N SER A 325 9.25 -3.83 25.34
CA SER A 325 8.84 -3.74 23.94
C SER A 325 7.31 -3.66 23.76
N LEU A 326 6.53 -4.22 24.69
CA LEU A 326 5.06 -4.17 24.63
C LEU A 326 4.53 -2.79 25.03
N ALA A 327 5.17 -2.14 26.00
CA ALA A 327 4.93 -0.72 26.29
C ALA A 327 5.29 0.14 25.07
N ALA A 328 6.45 -0.06 24.44
CA ALA A 328 6.81 0.69 23.23
C ALA A 328 5.80 0.49 22.08
N LEU A 329 5.31 -0.74 21.88
CA LEU A 329 4.27 -1.07 20.89
C LEU A 329 2.96 -0.32 21.16
N THR A 330 2.47 -0.37 22.40
CA THR A 330 1.19 0.25 22.79
C THR A 330 1.27 1.78 22.86
N THR A 331 2.39 2.34 23.35
CA THR A 331 2.67 3.78 23.28
C THR A 331 2.69 4.27 21.83
N SER A 332 3.39 3.54 20.94
CA SER A 332 3.44 3.87 19.53
C SER A 332 2.04 3.84 18.90
N ALA A 333 1.25 2.80 19.17
CA ALA A 333 -0.12 2.69 18.67
C ALA A 333 -0.99 3.87 19.13
N LEU A 334 -0.91 4.23 20.42
CA LEU A 334 -1.67 5.35 20.98
C LEU A 334 -1.30 6.66 20.28
N VAL A 335 0.00 6.99 20.21
CA VAL A 335 0.49 8.23 19.59
C VAL A 335 0.06 8.31 18.12
N VAL A 336 0.18 7.22 17.37
CA VAL A 336 -0.21 7.19 15.95
C VAL A 336 -1.72 7.39 15.79
N LEU A 337 -2.55 6.75 16.62
CA LEU A 337 -4.01 6.89 16.55
C LEU A 337 -4.52 8.25 17.04
N LEU A 338 -3.82 8.90 17.98
CA LEU A 338 -4.14 10.26 18.39
C LEU A 338 -3.84 11.29 17.29
N ILE A 339 -2.75 11.11 16.55
CA ILE A 339 -2.33 12.03 15.46
C ILE A 339 -3.11 11.76 14.17
N ALA A 340 -3.35 10.48 13.85
CA ALA A 340 -3.94 10.06 12.59
C ALA A 340 -4.87 8.85 12.81
N PRO A 341 -6.08 9.07 13.38
CA PRO A 341 -7.01 8.01 13.78
C PRO A 341 -7.43 7.10 12.63
N MET A 342 -7.49 7.64 11.41
CA MET A 342 -7.83 6.89 10.20
C MET A 342 -6.84 5.75 9.91
N GLN A 343 -5.62 5.81 10.45
CA GLN A 343 -4.66 4.72 10.29
C GLN A 343 -5.18 3.39 10.84
N LEU A 344 -6.07 3.37 11.83
CA LEU A 344 -6.66 2.13 12.35
C LEU A 344 -7.24 1.24 11.25
N PHE A 345 -7.81 1.84 10.20
CA PHE A 345 -8.47 1.13 9.11
C PHE A 345 -7.54 0.85 7.92
N SER A 346 -6.30 1.33 7.98
CA SER A 346 -5.32 1.06 6.94
C SER A 346 -4.75 -0.34 7.08
N ALA A 347 -4.67 -1.09 5.97
CA ALA A 347 -4.05 -2.41 5.93
C ALA A 347 -2.61 -2.38 6.50
N SER A 348 -1.86 -1.32 6.16
CA SER A 348 -0.48 -1.14 6.64
C SER A 348 -0.37 -1.02 8.17
N PHE A 349 -1.32 -0.35 8.84
CA PHE A 349 -1.32 -0.25 10.31
C PHE A 349 -1.67 -1.60 10.92
N GLN A 350 -2.78 -2.20 10.48
CA GLN A 350 -3.29 -3.46 11.03
C GLN A 350 -2.27 -4.58 10.92
N MET A 351 -1.69 -4.80 9.73
CA MET A 351 -0.63 -5.81 9.55
C MET A 351 0.58 -5.54 10.43
N SER A 352 1.05 -4.29 10.50
CA SER A 352 2.26 -3.94 11.24
C SER A 352 2.12 -4.15 12.74
N TYR A 353 1.04 -3.67 13.36
CA TYR A 353 0.82 -3.85 14.79
C TYR A 353 0.42 -5.28 15.12
N ALA A 354 -0.38 -5.95 14.29
CA ALA A 354 -0.77 -7.34 14.52
C ALA A 354 0.42 -8.30 14.43
N ILE A 355 1.29 -8.15 13.42
CA ILE A 355 2.50 -8.97 13.31
C ILE A 355 3.41 -8.72 14.51
N LEU A 356 3.71 -7.46 14.86
CA LEU A 356 4.55 -7.15 16.02
C LEU A 356 3.93 -7.66 17.34
N ALA A 357 2.61 -7.56 17.51
CA ALA A 357 1.92 -8.13 18.64
C ALA A 357 2.08 -9.66 18.67
N ALA A 358 1.91 -10.36 17.54
CA ALA A 358 2.12 -11.80 17.48
C ALA A 358 3.56 -12.20 17.79
N LEU A 359 4.56 -11.46 17.29
CA LEU A 359 5.97 -11.71 17.62
C LEU A 359 6.24 -11.57 19.13
N LEU A 360 5.67 -10.56 19.79
CA LEU A 360 5.89 -10.31 21.22
C LEU A 360 5.05 -11.22 22.14
N LEU A 361 3.79 -11.50 21.76
CA LEU A 361 2.83 -12.23 22.59
C LEU A 361 2.91 -13.75 22.40
N LEU A 362 3.27 -14.22 21.20
CA LEU A 362 3.41 -15.64 20.87
C LEU A 362 4.85 -16.00 20.52
N GLY A 363 5.48 -15.30 19.57
CA GLY A 363 6.79 -15.66 19.03
C GLY A 363 7.89 -15.76 20.10
N ARG A 364 8.03 -14.73 20.95
CA ARG A 364 9.02 -14.71 22.03
C ARG A 364 8.74 -15.79 23.10
N PRO A 365 7.53 -15.89 23.71
CA PRO A 365 7.25 -16.95 24.67
C PRO A 365 7.41 -18.37 24.09
N LEU A 366 7.04 -18.57 22.82
CA LEU A 366 7.18 -19.86 22.14
C LEU A 366 8.64 -20.22 21.91
N ALA A 367 9.48 -19.26 21.50
CA ALA A 367 10.92 -19.44 21.37
C ALA A 367 11.55 -19.81 22.72
N GLU A 368 11.23 -19.06 23.79
CA GLU A 368 11.71 -19.33 25.14
C GLU A 368 11.27 -20.73 25.62
N HIS A 369 10.03 -21.13 25.34
CA HIS A 369 9.51 -22.46 25.67
C HIS A 369 10.25 -23.59 24.93
N TRP A 370 10.47 -23.46 23.62
CA TRP A 370 11.19 -24.47 22.84
C TRP A 370 12.66 -24.58 23.24
N GLN A 371 13.31 -23.44 23.49
CA GLN A 371 14.69 -23.41 24.00
C GLN A 371 14.81 -24.03 25.39
N ALA A 372 13.80 -23.88 26.25
CA ALA A 372 13.77 -24.53 27.56
C ALA A 372 13.45 -26.03 27.47
N SER A 373 12.60 -26.43 26.53
CA SER A 373 12.19 -27.82 26.32
C SER A 373 13.35 -28.70 25.85
N TRP A 374 14.24 -28.15 25.02
CA TRP A 374 15.45 -28.84 24.61
C TRP A 374 16.68 -27.95 24.87
N GLN A 375 17.42 -28.29 25.93
CA GLN A 375 18.70 -27.67 26.26
C GLN A 375 19.82 -28.70 26.04
N PRO A 376 20.52 -28.65 24.89
CA PRO A 376 21.69 -29.47 24.67
C PRO A 376 22.69 -29.23 25.82
N PHE A 377 23.24 -30.31 26.37
CA PHE A 377 24.27 -30.24 27.41
C PHE A 377 23.83 -29.56 28.73
N ARG A 378 22.53 -29.60 29.09
CA ARG A 378 22.00 -28.99 30.33
C ARG A 378 22.74 -29.34 31.62
N HIS A 379 23.39 -30.50 31.66
CA HIS A 379 24.09 -31.04 32.83
C HIS A 379 25.57 -30.64 32.87
N LEU A 380 26.11 -29.98 31.83
CA LEU A 380 27.48 -29.50 31.78
C LEU A 380 27.52 -27.98 32.00
N PRO A 381 28.39 -27.46 32.89
CA PRO A 381 28.59 -26.02 33.05
C PRO A 381 29.01 -25.35 31.73
N GLU A 382 28.46 -24.17 31.40
CA GLU A 382 28.76 -23.47 30.14
C GLU A 382 30.26 -23.18 29.94
N VAL A 383 31.01 -23.06 31.04
CA VAL A 383 32.46 -22.84 31.03
C VAL A 383 33.23 -24.04 30.44
N THR A 384 32.71 -25.26 30.62
CA THR A 384 33.36 -26.50 30.13
C THR A 384 32.97 -26.86 28.70
N TRP A 385 32.11 -26.05 28.05
CA TRP A 385 31.63 -26.37 26.71
C TRP A 385 32.74 -26.24 25.66
N SER A 386 32.88 -27.28 24.84
CA SER A 386 33.72 -27.23 23.64
C SER A 386 33.17 -26.23 22.61
N LYS A 387 34.02 -25.80 21.66
CA LYS A 387 33.60 -24.90 20.56
C LYS A 387 32.40 -25.48 19.78
N ALA A 388 32.38 -26.80 19.56
CA ALA A 388 31.29 -27.48 18.89
C ALA A 388 29.98 -27.44 19.71
N GLN A 389 30.05 -27.69 21.02
CA GLN A 389 28.87 -27.64 21.90
C GLN A 389 28.27 -26.22 21.97
N ARG A 390 29.12 -25.19 22.02
CA ARG A 390 28.71 -23.78 21.92
C ARG A 390 28.01 -23.48 20.60
N ALA A 391 28.58 -23.96 19.48
CA ALA A 391 28.01 -23.76 18.15
C ALA A 391 26.67 -24.47 17.98
N ILE A 392 26.53 -25.72 18.44
CA ILE A 392 25.27 -26.47 18.39
C ILE A 392 24.19 -25.76 19.21
N THR A 393 24.50 -25.34 20.43
CA THR A 393 23.52 -24.67 21.30
C THR A 393 23.12 -23.30 20.75
N ALA A 394 24.08 -22.53 20.21
CA ALA A 394 23.78 -21.28 19.52
C ALA A 394 22.92 -21.51 18.27
N GLY A 395 23.24 -22.52 17.46
CA GLY A 395 22.47 -22.89 16.27
C GLY A 395 21.04 -23.30 16.61
N TRP A 396 20.85 -24.10 17.66
CA TRP A 396 19.52 -24.46 18.15
C TRP A 396 18.74 -23.24 18.66
N ARG A 397 19.34 -22.40 19.51
CA ARG A 397 18.68 -21.18 20.02
C ARG A 397 18.26 -20.26 18.87
N TRP A 398 19.13 -20.10 17.86
CA TRP A 398 18.85 -19.33 16.66
C TRP A 398 17.69 -19.93 15.85
N LEU A 399 17.73 -21.24 15.57
CA LEU A 399 16.68 -21.94 14.82
C LEU A 399 15.32 -21.87 15.56
N ALA A 400 15.29 -22.20 16.85
CA ALA A 400 14.08 -22.13 17.66
C ALA A 400 13.48 -20.71 17.66
N THR A 401 14.32 -19.68 17.72
CA THR A 401 13.88 -18.28 17.65
C THR A 401 13.27 -17.95 16.29
N ILE A 402 13.96 -18.24 15.19
CA ILE A 402 13.47 -17.88 13.85
C ILE A 402 12.19 -18.65 13.53
N VAL A 403 12.12 -19.95 13.83
CA VAL A 403 10.92 -20.74 13.58
C VAL A 403 9.75 -20.24 14.42
N ALA A 404 9.94 -19.92 15.71
CA ALA A 404 8.87 -19.43 16.57
C ALA A 404 8.33 -18.07 16.10
N PHE A 405 9.23 -17.14 15.73
CA PHE A 405 8.85 -15.85 15.17
C PHE A 405 8.20 -16.01 13.80
N GLY A 406 8.68 -16.95 12.98
CA GLY A 406 8.08 -17.35 11.71
C GLY A 406 6.64 -17.79 11.89
N VAL A 407 6.38 -18.78 12.75
CA VAL A 407 5.04 -19.27 13.08
C VAL A 407 4.12 -18.15 13.54
N ALA A 408 4.57 -17.30 14.47
CA ALA A 408 3.78 -16.18 14.97
C ALA A 408 3.44 -15.17 13.87
N SER A 409 4.41 -14.82 13.02
CA SER A 409 4.18 -13.88 11.91
C SER A 409 3.28 -14.47 10.82
N SER A 410 3.44 -15.76 10.50
CA SER A 410 2.63 -16.48 9.51
C SER A 410 1.18 -16.56 9.93
N LEU A 411 0.88 -16.76 11.21
CA LEU A 411 -0.49 -16.83 11.71
C LEU A 411 -1.29 -15.56 11.40
N VAL A 412 -0.69 -14.40 11.65
CA VAL A 412 -1.28 -13.10 11.29
C VAL A 412 -1.27 -12.90 9.78
N SER A 413 -0.13 -13.16 9.13
CA SER A 413 0.06 -12.92 7.70
C SER A 413 -0.90 -13.72 6.84
N THR A 414 -1.26 -14.93 7.25
CA THR A 414 -2.25 -15.79 6.59
C THR A 414 -3.64 -15.14 6.62
N VAL A 415 -4.10 -14.68 7.78
CA VAL A 415 -5.41 -14.01 7.90
C VAL A 415 -5.42 -12.69 7.14
N THR A 416 -4.38 -11.86 7.32
CA THR A 416 -4.30 -10.55 6.66
C THR A 416 -4.00 -10.65 5.16
N GLY A 417 -3.34 -11.74 4.73
CA GLY A 417 -3.02 -12.03 3.34
C GLY A 417 -4.28 -12.27 2.52
N VAL A 418 -5.18 -13.10 3.05
CA VAL A 418 -6.50 -13.31 2.47
C VAL A 418 -7.34 -12.03 2.56
N LEU A 419 -7.34 -11.35 3.71
CA LEU A 419 -8.16 -10.15 3.94
C LEU A 419 -7.83 -8.98 3.00
N PHE A 420 -6.54 -8.69 2.78
CA PHE A 420 -6.11 -7.50 2.05
C PHE A 420 -5.62 -7.78 0.62
N PHE A 421 -5.08 -8.97 0.37
CA PHE A 421 -4.43 -9.30 -0.91
C PHE A 421 -5.13 -10.41 -1.68
N GLY A 422 -6.12 -11.08 -1.09
CA GLY A 422 -6.80 -12.21 -1.72
C GLY A 422 -5.88 -13.42 -1.96
N LEU A 423 -4.83 -13.57 -1.13
CA LEU A 423 -3.79 -14.57 -1.30
C LEU A 423 -3.58 -15.36 -0.01
N PHE A 424 -3.60 -16.68 -0.14
CA PHE A 424 -3.18 -17.62 0.87
C PHE A 424 -1.80 -18.18 0.50
N THR A 425 -0.77 -17.83 1.28
CA THR A 425 0.63 -18.17 0.96
C THR A 425 1.29 -18.95 2.12
N PRO A 426 0.94 -20.22 2.35
CA PRO A 426 1.53 -21.02 3.43
C PRO A 426 3.04 -21.21 3.23
N GLY A 427 3.51 -21.25 1.98
CA GLY A 427 4.93 -21.33 1.66
C GLY A 427 5.76 -20.11 2.10
N ALA A 428 5.11 -19.00 2.49
CA ALA A 428 5.79 -17.81 2.98
C ALA A 428 6.57 -18.08 4.27
N LEU A 429 6.11 -19.00 5.13
CA LEU A 429 6.85 -19.36 6.35
C LEU A 429 8.26 -19.84 6.00
N VAL A 430 8.36 -20.80 5.09
CA VAL A 430 9.63 -21.41 4.67
C VAL A 430 10.47 -20.40 3.88
N ALA A 431 9.85 -19.66 2.95
CA ALA A 431 10.55 -18.62 2.21
C ALA A 431 11.19 -17.59 3.15
N ASN A 432 10.45 -17.12 4.16
CA ASN A 432 10.92 -16.07 5.07
C ASN A 432 12.05 -16.53 6.00
N LEU A 433 12.22 -17.84 6.26
CA LEU A 433 13.38 -18.36 7.01
C LEU A 433 14.71 -17.99 6.34
N VAL A 434 14.73 -17.93 5.00
CA VAL A 434 15.93 -17.61 4.20
C VAL A 434 15.91 -16.15 3.73
N CYS A 435 14.74 -15.66 3.29
CA CYS A 435 14.63 -14.35 2.67
C CYS A 435 14.86 -13.22 3.67
N ILE A 436 14.36 -13.32 4.91
CA ILE A 436 14.49 -12.25 5.90
C ILE A 436 15.97 -12.04 6.30
N PRO A 437 16.74 -13.07 6.74
CA PRO A 437 18.15 -12.87 7.07
C PRO A 437 18.97 -12.34 5.89
N THR A 438 18.72 -12.86 4.69
CA THR A 438 19.41 -12.41 3.46
C THR A 438 19.10 -10.94 3.17
N ALA A 439 17.84 -10.53 3.30
CA ALA A 439 17.42 -9.15 3.16
C ALA A 439 18.09 -8.24 4.20
N MET A 440 18.24 -8.67 5.45
CA MET A 440 18.97 -7.88 6.46
C MET A 440 20.42 -7.62 6.04
N VAL A 441 21.12 -8.62 5.51
CA VAL A 441 22.50 -8.46 5.00
C VAL A 441 22.54 -7.50 3.80
N ILE A 442 21.59 -7.63 2.86
CA ILE A 442 21.46 -6.72 1.72
C ILE A 442 21.24 -5.28 2.18
N ILE A 443 20.37 -5.06 3.18
CA ILE A 443 20.08 -3.73 3.73
C ILE A 443 21.33 -3.13 4.42
N VAL A 444 22.09 -3.95 5.16
CA VAL A 444 23.37 -3.51 5.74
C VAL A 444 24.36 -3.10 4.64
N GLY A 445 24.47 -3.89 3.57
CA GLY A 445 25.29 -3.55 2.40
C GLY A 445 24.84 -2.27 1.70
N GLY A 446 23.54 -2.11 1.48
CA GLY A 446 22.96 -0.89 0.91
C GLY A 446 23.19 0.35 1.80
N PHE A 447 23.07 0.20 3.12
CA PHE A 447 23.40 1.27 4.07
C PHE A 447 24.89 1.64 4.03
N ALA A 448 25.79 0.65 4.02
CA ALA A 448 27.23 0.87 3.90
C ALA A 448 27.59 1.55 2.57
N SER A 449 26.91 1.19 1.48
CA SER A 449 27.02 1.86 0.17
C SER A 449 26.62 3.33 0.27
N LEU A 450 25.46 3.64 0.87
CA LEU A 450 24.99 5.02 1.07
C LEU A 450 25.99 5.85 1.88
N VAL A 451 26.48 5.32 3.01
CA VAL A 451 27.48 6.01 3.83
C VAL A 451 28.76 6.27 3.03
N SER A 452 29.28 5.25 2.34
CA SER A 452 30.52 5.37 1.54
C SER A 452 30.38 6.38 0.39
N GLY A 453 29.25 6.35 -0.32
CA GLY A 453 28.97 7.29 -1.41
C GLY A 453 28.73 8.73 -0.92
N LEU A 454 28.17 8.90 0.28
CA LEU A 454 28.04 10.23 0.89
C LEU A 454 29.39 10.81 1.32
N LEU A 455 30.33 9.96 1.75
CA LEU A 455 31.73 10.30 2.03
C LEU A 455 32.58 10.51 0.76
N GLY A 456 32.02 10.27 -0.43
CA GLY A 456 32.71 10.46 -1.72
C GLY A 456 33.56 9.26 -2.17
N VAL A 457 33.50 8.12 -1.48
CA VAL A 457 34.30 6.93 -1.79
C VAL A 457 33.52 6.00 -2.73
N ALA A 458 33.49 6.33 -4.02
CA ALA A 458 32.71 5.61 -5.03
C ALA A 458 33.10 4.13 -5.18
N ALA A 459 34.37 3.78 -5.00
CA ALA A 459 34.85 2.39 -5.09
C ALA A 459 34.22 1.48 -4.01
N TRP A 460 34.07 1.98 -2.78
CA TRP A 460 33.42 1.24 -1.69
C TRP A 460 31.92 1.10 -1.92
N SER A 461 31.27 2.16 -2.39
CA SER A 461 29.86 2.09 -2.82
C SER A 461 29.67 0.98 -3.88
N ALA A 462 30.50 0.97 -4.92
CA ALA A 462 30.46 -0.07 -5.96
C ALA A 462 30.66 -1.48 -5.39
N LEU A 463 31.63 -1.66 -4.49
CA LEU A 463 31.88 -2.95 -3.84
C LEU A 463 30.65 -3.46 -3.07
N PHE A 464 30.06 -2.62 -2.21
CA PHE A 464 28.88 -2.99 -1.44
C PHE A 464 27.65 -3.23 -2.33
N ASN A 465 27.47 -2.44 -3.40
CA ASN A 465 26.41 -2.65 -4.37
C ASN A 465 26.56 -4.00 -5.09
N HIS A 466 27.78 -4.36 -5.54
CA HIS A 466 28.04 -5.66 -6.16
C HIS A 466 27.78 -6.82 -5.18
N ALA A 467 28.21 -6.71 -3.93
CA ALA A 467 27.95 -7.72 -2.91
C ALA A 467 26.44 -7.90 -2.67
N ALA A 468 25.69 -6.80 -2.56
CA ALA A 468 24.24 -6.82 -2.41
C ALA A 468 23.54 -7.46 -3.62
N LEU A 469 23.99 -7.14 -4.84
CA LEU A 469 23.45 -7.73 -6.07
C LEU A 469 23.71 -9.22 -6.17
N THR A 470 24.88 -9.71 -5.77
CA THR A 470 25.15 -11.17 -5.73
C THR A 470 24.16 -11.89 -4.83
N LEU A 471 23.88 -11.36 -3.64
CA LEU A 471 22.89 -11.91 -2.73
C LEU A 471 21.47 -11.82 -3.31
N LEU A 472 21.13 -10.71 -3.97
CA LEU A 472 19.84 -10.53 -4.65
C LEU A 472 19.64 -11.53 -5.79
N THR A 473 20.67 -11.83 -6.57
CA THR A 473 20.60 -12.85 -7.64
C THR A 473 20.31 -14.23 -7.06
N LEU A 474 20.99 -14.60 -5.97
CA LEU A 474 20.75 -15.88 -5.28
C LEU A 474 19.32 -15.93 -4.71
N LEU A 475 18.88 -14.83 -4.10
CA LEU A 475 17.54 -14.72 -3.52
C LEU A 475 16.45 -14.80 -4.58
N ASP A 476 16.56 -14.04 -5.67
CA ASP A 476 15.62 -14.02 -6.80
C ASP A 476 15.53 -15.42 -7.44
N GLY A 477 16.68 -16.06 -7.70
CA GLY A 477 16.72 -17.43 -8.23
C GLY A 477 16.05 -18.45 -7.31
N ALA A 478 16.32 -18.38 -6.00
CA ALA A 478 15.69 -19.26 -5.01
C ALA A 478 14.17 -19.07 -4.94
N ILE A 479 13.69 -17.83 -4.99
CA ILE A 479 12.25 -17.52 -4.96
C ILE A 479 11.56 -18.01 -6.24
N ARG A 480 12.19 -17.85 -7.42
CA ARG A 480 11.67 -18.37 -8.69
C ARG A 480 11.51 -19.88 -8.69
N LEU A 481 12.43 -20.60 -8.06
CA LEU A 481 12.31 -22.04 -7.88
C LEU A 481 11.22 -22.39 -6.87
N TRP A 482 11.17 -21.67 -5.75
CA TRP A 482 10.22 -21.90 -4.66
C TRP A 482 8.77 -21.74 -5.10
N VAL A 483 8.44 -20.66 -5.82
CA VAL A 483 7.06 -20.36 -6.24
C VAL A 483 6.48 -21.41 -7.19
N LYS A 484 7.32 -22.19 -7.88
CA LYS A 484 6.88 -23.31 -8.74
C LYS A 484 6.45 -24.55 -7.96
N ALA A 485 6.80 -24.66 -6.67
CA ALA A 485 6.43 -25.82 -5.88
C ALA A 485 4.91 -25.85 -5.59
N PRO A 486 4.27 -27.02 -5.67
CA PRO A 486 2.83 -27.14 -5.45
C PRO A 486 2.46 -26.74 -4.02
N GLY A 487 1.37 -25.99 -3.86
CA GLY A 487 0.84 -25.60 -2.55
C GLY A 487 1.56 -24.42 -1.87
N VAL A 488 2.53 -23.76 -2.53
CA VAL A 488 3.21 -22.58 -1.96
C VAL A 488 2.27 -21.40 -1.80
N TRP A 489 1.37 -21.19 -2.77
CA TRP A 489 0.37 -20.14 -2.76
C TRP A 489 -0.90 -20.56 -3.47
N GLN A 490 -2.02 -19.94 -3.08
CA GLN A 490 -3.32 -20.09 -3.70
C GLN A 490 -4.12 -18.79 -3.61
N SER A 491 -4.95 -18.51 -4.62
CA SER A 491 -5.91 -17.41 -4.57
C SER A 491 -7.05 -17.75 -3.60
N ALA A 492 -7.33 -16.84 -2.68
CA ALA A 492 -8.25 -17.07 -1.58
C ALA A 492 -8.98 -15.77 -1.23
N ALA A 493 -10.30 -15.83 -1.07
CA ALA A 493 -11.08 -14.69 -0.61
C ALA A 493 -11.97 -15.10 0.55
N PHE A 494 -12.17 -14.20 1.50
CA PHE A 494 -13.22 -14.40 2.50
C PHE A 494 -14.58 -14.33 1.80
N ALA A 495 -15.49 -15.24 2.19
CA ALA A 495 -16.86 -15.26 1.68
C ALA A 495 -17.55 -13.91 1.89
N GLU A 496 -17.26 -13.26 3.03
CA GLU A 496 -17.74 -11.92 3.34
C GLU A 496 -16.61 -11.04 3.92
N PRO A 497 -16.53 -9.73 3.58
CA PRO A 497 -15.45 -8.85 4.03
C PRO A 497 -15.34 -8.68 5.55
N TRP A 498 -16.43 -8.84 6.28
CA TRP A 498 -16.44 -8.70 7.75
C TRP A 498 -15.74 -9.88 8.44
N ILE A 499 -15.73 -11.07 7.83
CA ILE A 499 -15.14 -12.29 8.41
C ILE A 499 -13.66 -12.09 8.70
N GLY A 500 -12.90 -11.54 7.74
CA GLY A 500 -11.46 -11.35 7.94
C GLY A 500 -11.14 -10.33 9.03
N ASN A 501 -11.95 -9.28 9.19
CA ASN A 501 -11.78 -8.32 10.30
C ASN A 501 -12.09 -8.98 11.66
N VAL A 502 -13.14 -9.79 11.74
CA VAL A 502 -13.50 -10.56 12.94
C VAL A 502 -12.43 -11.61 13.26
N ALA A 503 -11.90 -12.30 12.25
CA ALA A 503 -10.83 -13.27 12.40
C ALA A 503 -9.55 -12.61 12.94
N LEU A 504 -9.18 -11.44 12.41
CA LEU A 504 -8.03 -10.69 12.90
C LEU A 504 -8.23 -10.22 14.36
N ALA A 505 -9.40 -9.69 14.68
CA ALA A 505 -9.72 -9.28 16.05
C ALA A 505 -9.72 -10.47 17.02
N GLY A 506 -10.36 -11.58 16.66
CA GLY A 506 -10.37 -12.82 17.42
C GLY A 506 -8.97 -13.40 17.62
N LEU A 507 -8.12 -13.34 16.59
CA LEU A 507 -6.73 -13.77 16.67
C LEU A 507 -5.95 -12.93 17.67
N LEU A 508 -6.07 -11.60 17.62
CA LEU A 508 -5.40 -10.70 18.58
C LEU A 508 -5.90 -10.92 20.01
N LEU A 509 -7.20 -11.15 20.20
CA LEU A 509 -7.77 -11.50 21.51
C LEU A 509 -7.24 -12.85 22.02
N ALA A 510 -7.12 -13.86 21.15
CA ALA A 510 -6.56 -15.16 21.50
C ALA A 510 -5.07 -15.04 21.91
N LEU A 511 -4.29 -14.19 21.22
CA LEU A 511 -2.90 -13.90 21.57
C LEU A 511 -2.78 -13.18 22.92
N LEU A 512 -3.61 -12.17 23.16
CA LEU A 512 -3.66 -11.46 24.45
C LEU A 512 -4.09 -12.39 25.59
N TRP A 513 -5.08 -13.25 25.35
CA TRP A 513 -5.54 -14.25 26.31
C TRP A 513 -4.44 -15.27 26.63
N GLY A 514 -3.81 -15.85 25.61
CA GLY A 514 -2.69 -16.79 25.77
C GLY A 514 -1.56 -16.19 26.60
N TYR A 515 -1.15 -14.96 26.26
CA TYR A 515 -0.11 -14.25 27.00
C TYR A 515 -0.52 -13.91 28.44
N ALA A 516 -1.75 -13.41 28.66
CA ALA A 516 -2.25 -13.08 29.99
C ALA A 516 -2.41 -14.30 30.91
N THR A 517 -2.49 -15.50 30.32
CA THR A 517 -2.65 -16.77 31.04
C THR A 517 -1.36 -17.61 31.10
N ASP A 518 -0.22 -17.02 30.71
CA ASP A 518 1.08 -17.69 30.61
C ASP A 518 1.02 -19.00 29.79
N TRP A 519 0.12 -19.07 28.79
CA TRP A 519 -0.06 -20.23 27.92
C TRP A 519 -0.30 -21.56 28.68
N ARG A 520 -0.97 -21.50 29.84
CA ARG A 520 -1.26 -22.69 30.68
C ARG A 520 -2.20 -23.67 29.97
N TRP A 521 -1.87 -24.96 30.00
CA TRP A 521 -2.65 -26.03 29.35
C TRP A 521 -4.13 -26.05 29.75
N ARG A 522 -4.45 -25.85 31.04
CA ARG A 522 -5.83 -25.80 31.56
C ARG A 522 -6.71 -24.70 30.93
N ARG A 523 -6.11 -23.70 30.27
CA ARG A 523 -6.81 -22.60 29.59
C ARG A 523 -6.67 -22.65 28.07
N GLY A 524 -6.32 -23.81 27.52
CA GLY A 524 -6.18 -24.06 26.08
C GLY A 524 -4.73 -24.10 25.59
N GLY A 525 -3.74 -23.77 26.44
CA GLY A 525 -2.34 -23.76 26.05
C GLY A 525 -2.07 -22.86 24.84
N TRP A 526 -1.23 -23.33 23.92
CA TRP A 526 -0.85 -22.61 22.70
C TRP A 526 -1.88 -22.67 21.57
N LEU A 527 -2.93 -23.49 21.68
CA LEU A 527 -3.87 -23.78 20.60
C LEU A 527 -4.81 -22.62 20.17
N PRO A 528 -5.32 -21.74 21.07
CA PRO A 528 -6.40 -20.82 20.71
C PRO A 528 -6.12 -19.94 19.47
N PRO A 529 -4.94 -19.31 19.31
CA PRO A 529 -4.63 -18.53 18.11
C PRO A 529 -4.70 -19.36 16.82
N PHE A 530 -4.23 -20.62 16.86
CA PHE A 530 -4.27 -21.53 15.70
C PHE A 530 -5.69 -21.98 15.38
N VAL A 531 -6.51 -22.23 16.40
CA VAL A 531 -7.93 -22.58 16.23
C VAL A 531 -8.67 -21.42 15.57
N VAL A 532 -8.46 -20.17 16.03
CA VAL A 532 -9.11 -19.00 15.42
C VAL A 532 -8.71 -18.83 13.96
N ALA A 533 -7.42 -18.90 13.65
CA ALA A 533 -6.96 -18.77 12.25
C ALA A 533 -7.45 -19.95 11.40
N GLY A 534 -7.38 -21.19 11.91
CA GLY A 534 -7.83 -22.39 11.22
C GLY A 534 -9.33 -22.36 10.91
N LEU A 535 -10.17 -21.97 11.87
CA LEU A 535 -11.61 -21.81 11.67
C LEU A 535 -11.93 -20.70 10.65
N ALA A 536 -11.21 -19.57 10.73
CA ALA A 536 -11.39 -18.48 9.77
C ALA A 536 -11.09 -18.93 8.34
N LEU A 537 -10.06 -19.76 8.15
CA LEU A 537 -9.72 -20.32 6.83
C LEU A 537 -10.70 -21.42 6.39
N ALA A 538 -11.04 -22.36 7.29
CA ALA A 538 -11.85 -23.51 6.94
C ALA A 538 -13.33 -23.16 6.66
N LEU A 539 -13.88 -22.21 7.41
CA LEU A 539 -15.30 -21.85 7.34
C LEU A 539 -15.55 -20.52 6.61
N GLY A 540 -14.53 -19.67 6.54
CA GLY A 540 -14.67 -18.30 6.06
C GLY A 540 -14.08 -18.04 4.69
N VAL A 541 -13.26 -18.94 4.14
CA VAL A 541 -12.51 -18.70 2.89
C VAL A 541 -12.98 -19.61 1.77
N THR A 542 -13.26 -19.00 0.63
CA THR A 542 -13.46 -19.69 -0.63
C THR A 542 -12.14 -19.73 -1.38
N PHE A 543 -11.65 -20.94 -1.63
CA PHE A 543 -10.49 -21.16 -2.49
C PHE A 543 -10.96 -21.27 -3.93
N ALA A 544 -10.54 -20.33 -4.77
CA ALA A 544 -10.73 -20.47 -6.21
C ALA A 544 -9.64 -21.40 -6.78
N PRO A 545 -9.87 -22.08 -7.92
CA PRO A 545 -8.75 -22.54 -8.74
C PRO A 545 -7.82 -21.34 -8.99
N PRO A 546 -6.50 -21.54 -9.18
CA PRO A 546 -5.54 -20.45 -9.34
C PRO A 546 -5.95 -19.56 -10.52
N ALA A 547 -6.79 -18.58 -10.23
CA ALA A 547 -7.07 -17.49 -11.13
C ALA A 547 -5.74 -16.75 -11.27
N PRO A 548 -5.38 -16.29 -12.47
CA PRO A 548 -4.27 -15.38 -12.60
C PRO A 548 -4.46 -14.28 -11.56
N PRO A 549 -3.37 -13.81 -10.90
CA PRO A 549 -3.45 -12.71 -9.95
C PRO A 549 -4.34 -11.62 -10.54
N PRO A 550 -5.17 -10.90 -9.74
CA PRO A 550 -6.04 -9.85 -10.27
C PRO A 550 -5.21 -9.03 -11.23
N ALA A 551 -5.53 -9.13 -12.52
CA ALA A 551 -4.62 -8.67 -13.55
C ALA A 551 -4.29 -7.22 -13.17
N PRO A 552 -3.01 -6.86 -12.92
CA PRO A 552 -2.69 -5.45 -12.95
C PRO A 552 -3.27 -4.98 -14.28
N ALA A 553 -4.20 -4.02 -14.24
CA ALA A 553 -4.89 -3.54 -15.45
C ALA A 553 -3.88 -3.54 -16.59
N PRO A 554 -4.09 -4.34 -17.66
CA PRO A 554 -3.01 -4.89 -18.46
C PRO A 554 -1.99 -3.81 -18.73
N LYS A 555 -0.78 -3.94 -18.17
CA LYS A 555 0.34 -3.08 -18.55
C LYS A 555 0.58 -3.43 -20.01
N LYS A 556 -0.02 -2.67 -20.92
CA LYS A 556 0.30 -2.77 -22.34
C LYS A 556 1.82 -2.60 -22.41
N PRO A 557 2.54 -3.50 -23.10
CA PRO A 557 3.98 -3.38 -23.24
C PRO A 557 4.29 -1.96 -23.69
N VAL A 558 5.38 -1.39 -23.16
CA VAL A 558 5.94 -0.12 -23.65
C VAL A 558 5.87 -0.18 -25.17
N ARG A 559 4.95 0.59 -25.74
CA ARG A 559 4.82 0.68 -27.19
C ARG A 559 6.14 1.27 -27.66
N ARG A 560 7.00 0.41 -28.24
CA ARG A 560 7.76 0.80 -29.42
C ARG A 560 6.77 1.53 -30.36
N PRO A 561 7.18 2.61 -31.04
CA PRO A 561 6.26 3.45 -31.81
C PRO A 561 5.32 2.58 -32.64
N ALA A 562 4.02 2.84 -32.45
CA ALA A 562 2.97 1.84 -32.54
C ALA A 562 2.79 1.22 -33.93
N LYS A 563 2.68 -0.11 -34.00
CA LYS A 563 1.68 -0.73 -34.89
C LYS A 563 0.29 -0.45 -34.30
N MET A 564 -0.55 0.24 -35.07
CA MET A 564 -1.95 0.51 -34.75
C MET A 564 -2.69 -0.81 -34.48
N VAL A 565 -3.16 -0.98 -33.24
CA VAL A 565 -4.21 -1.94 -32.91
C VAL A 565 -5.47 -1.13 -32.65
N GLN A 566 -6.52 -1.52 -33.36
CA GLN A 566 -7.84 -0.94 -33.49
C GLN A 566 -8.43 -0.44 -32.16
N VAL A 567 -8.80 0.84 -32.15
CA VAL A 567 -9.73 1.43 -31.19
C VAL A 567 -11.14 1.09 -31.68
N ALA A 568 -11.99 0.54 -30.81
CA ALA A 568 -13.42 0.42 -31.12
C ALA A 568 -13.95 1.81 -31.51
N PRO A 569 -14.69 1.96 -32.62
CA PRO A 569 -15.01 3.28 -33.15
C PRO A 569 -15.80 4.09 -32.12
N MET A 570 -15.36 5.33 -31.89
CA MET A 570 -16.15 6.32 -31.18
C MET A 570 -17.42 6.57 -31.97
N LYS A 571 -18.56 6.61 -31.26
CA LYS A 571 -19.84 6.88 -31.89
C LYS A 571 -19.81 8.21 -32.65
N SER A 572 -20.33 8.21 -33.88
CA SER A 572 -20.38 9.39 -34.73
C SER A 572 -21.28 10.47 -34.12
N ALA A 573 -21.01 11.75 -34.40
CA ALA A 573 -21.91 12.86 -34.05
C ALA A 573 -23.34 12.65 -34.60
N TYR A 574 -23.46 11.90 -35.71
CA TYR A 574 -24.73 11.45 -36.27
C TYR A 574 -25.42 10.39 -35.41
N GLU A 575 -24.70 9.40 -34.87
CA GLU A 575 -25.27 8.40 -33.96
C GLU A 575 -25.77 9.05 -32.66
N LEU A 576 -25.04 10.04 -32.13
CA LEU A 576 -25.47 10.76 -30.93
C LEU A 576 -26.69 11.67 -31.20
N ALA A 577 -26.80 12.22 -32.41
CA ALA A 577 -27.95 13.00 -32.85
C ALA A 577 -29.19 12.13 -33.12
N MET A 578 -29.00 10.96 -33.74
CA MET A 578 -30.06 9.99 -34.02
C MET A 578 -30.53 9.26 -32.75
N GLU A 579 -29.67 9.01 -31.77
CA GLU A 579 -30.05 8.43 -30.47
C GLU A 579 -30.90 9.41 -29.62
N ARG A 580 -30.75 10.72 -29.87
CA ARG A 580 -31.61 11.77 -29.28
C ARG A 580 -32.95 11.88 -30.01
N LEU A 581 -32.97 11.72 -31.34
CA LEU A 581 -34.18 11.70 -32.17
C LEU A 581 -35.01 10.43 -31.99
N ALA A 582 -34.38 9.26 -31.80
CA ALA A 582 -35.04 7.98 -31.56
C ALA A 582 -35.78 7.92 -30.21
N LYS A 583 -35.40 8.79 -29.25
CA LYS A 583 -36.16 8.97 -28.00
C LYS A 583 -37.43 9.81 -28.16
N SER A 584 -37.63 10.43 -29.32
CA SER A 584 -38.76 11.31 -29.62
C SER A 584 -39.71 10.77 -30.71
N ASP A 585 -39.50 9.55 -31.20
CA ASP A 585 -40.30 8.94 -32.28
C ASP A 585 -41.17 7.78 -31.76
N PRO A 586 -42.52 7.82 -31.86
CA PRO A 586 -43.42 6.80 -31.31
C PRO A 586 -43.30 5.40 -31.94
N ASP A 587 -42.57 5.24 -33.05
CA ASP A 587 -42.49 4.00 -33.83
C ASP A 587 -41.19 3.19 -33.62
N ALA A 588 -40.30 3.59 -32.70
CA ALA A 588 -38.99 2.96 -32.46
C ALA A 588 -39.01 1.53 -31.89
N GLY A 589 -40.17 0.88 -31.83
CA GLY A 589 -40.39 -0.43 -31.21
C GLY A 589 -40.79 -1.58 -32.15
N LYS A 590 -40.89 -1.38 -33.47
CA LYS A 590 -41.27 -2.47 -34.39
C LYS A 590 -40.09 -3.44 -34.63
N PRO A 591 -40.23 -4.74 -34.33
CA PRO A 591 -39.15 -5.71 -34.54
C PRO A 591 -38.89 -5.94 -36.04
N LEU A 592 -37.61 -5.86 -36.45
CA LEU A 592 -37.17 -6.07 -37.84
C LEU A 592 -37.60 -7.43 -38.39
N THR A 593 -38.13 -7.44 -39.61
CA THR A 593 -38.51 -8.66 -40.33
C THR A 593 -37.28 -9.52 -40.66
N THR A 594 -37.47 -10.81 -40.88
CA THR A 594 -36.38 -11.74 -41.23
C THR A 594 -35.66 -11.32 -42.53
N GLU A 595 -36.41 -10.75 -43.48
CA GLU A 595 -35.87 -10.24 -44.75
C GLU A 595 -35.01 -8.98 -44.53
N GLN A 596 -35.46 -8.04 -43.68
CA GLN A 596 -34.64 -6.88 -43.30
C GLN A 596 -33.35 -7.30 -42.58
N LYS A 597 -33.40 -8.30 -41.69
CA LYS A 597 -32.21 -8.82 -41.00
C LYS A 597 -31.22 -9.44 -41.98
N ALA A 598 -31.69 -10.20 -42.97
CA ALA A 598 -30.83 -10.77 -44.00
C ALA A 598 -30.15 -9.68 -44.84
N ARG A 599 -30.90 -8.65 -45.25
CA ARG A 599 -30.38 -7.54 -46.07
C ARG A 599 -29.39 -6.65 -45.31
N LEU A 600 -29.62 -6.41 -44.02
CA LEU A 600 -28.66 -5.71 -43.15
C LEU A 600 -27.34 -6.48 -43.01
N ALA A 601 -27.40 -7.81 -42.89
CA ALA A 601 -26.22 -8.66 -42.82
C ALA A 601 -25.44 -8.69 -44.15
N GLU A 602 -26.13 -8.61 -45.28
CA GLU A 602 -25.52 -8.53 -46.61
C GLU A 602 -24.77 -7.20 -46.82
N ILE A 603 -25.39 -6.07 -46.45
CA ILE A 603 -24.76 -4.74 -46.47
C ILE A 603 -23.50 -4.75 -45.60
N ASP A 604 -23.54 -5.35 -44.42
CA ASP A 604 -22.37 -5.47 -43.54
C ASP A 604 -21.23 -6.26 -44.17
N ARG A 605 -21.53 -7.37 -44.86
CA ARG A 605 -20.51 -8.16 -45.57
C ARG A 605 -19.90 -7.39 -46.72
N LEU A 606 -20.72 -6.70 -47.51
CA LEU A 606 -20.28 -5.95 -48.69
C LEU A 606 -19.37 -4.78 -48.32
N TYR A 607 -19.77 -3.97 -47.35
CA TYR A 607 -18.97 -2.81 -46.92
C TYR A 607 -17.73 -3.21 -46.11
N LYS A 608 -17.77 -4.32 -45.38
CA LYS A 608 -16.56 -4.88 -44.75
C LYS A 608 -15.54 -5.33 -45.80
N GLY A 609 -15.99 -5.90 -46.92
CA GLY A 609 -15.14 -6.22 -48.07
C GLY A 609 -14.50 -4.98 -48.70
N LYS A 610 -15.32 -3.99 -49.07
CA LYS A 610 -14.86 -2.72 -49.66
C LYS A 610 -13.85 -1.99 -48.78
N LEU A 611 -14.09 -1.94 -47.47
CA LEU A 611 -13.21 -1.27 -46.51
C LEU A 611 -11.87 -2.00 -46.38
N ALA A 612 -11.88 -3.34 -46.34
CA ALA A 612 -10.65 -4.14 -46.31
C ALA A 612 -9.81 -3.95 -47.58
N GLU A 613 -10.44 -3.98 -48.75
CA GLU A 613 -9.77 -3.75 -50.04
C GLU A 613 -9.11 -2.36 -50.09
N ARG A 614 -9.85 -1.32 -49.69
CA ARG A 614 -9.35 0.05 -49.71
C ARG A 614 -8.24 0.29 -48.69
N GLU A 615 -8.35 -0.29 -47.49
CA GLU A 615 -7.31 -0.22 -46.47
C GLU A 615 -6.02 -0.92 -46.93
N ILE A 616 -6.11 -2.08 -47.57
CA ILE A 616 -4.94 -2.82 -48.07
C ILE A 616 -4.24 -2.00 -49.15
N PHE A 617 -5.00 -1.44 -50.10
CA PHE A 617 -4.45 -0.60 -51.17
C PHE A 617 -3.72 0.63 -50.63
N LEU A 618 -4.35 1.41 -49.75
CA LEU A 618 -3.77 2.65 -49.23
C LEU A 618 -2.62 2.39 -48.24
N LYS A 619 -2.66 1.29 -47.46
CA LYS A 619 -1.51 0.88 -46.62
C LYS A 619 -0.31 0.46 -47.47
N LYS A 620 -0.54 -0.17 -48.63
CA LYS A 620 0.54 -0.49 -49.56
C LYS A 620 1.18 0.79 -50.09
N GLN A 621 0.38 1.73 -50.61
CA GLN A 621 0.87 3.03 -51.06
C GLN A 621 1.62 3.80 -49.96
N LEU A 622 1.11 3.78 -48.72
CA LEU A 622 1.76 4.43 -47.59
C LEU A 622 3.14 3.81 -47.30
N ASN A 623 3.24 2.48 -47.34
CA ASN A 623 4.51 1.79 -47.12
C ASN A 623 5.51 2.09 -48.24
N ASP A 624 5.06 2.15 -49.50
CA ASP A 624 5.91 2.48 -50.65
C ASP A 624 6.45 3.92 -50.52
N VAL A 625 5.60 4.89 -50.17
CA VAL A 625 6.00 6.30 -49.96
C VAL A 625 6.92 6.48 -48.74
N LEU A 626 6.72 5.70 -47.67
CA LEU A 626 7.60 5.70 -46.50
C LEU A 626 8.97 5.08 -46.83
N ALA A 627 9.03 4.07 -47.71
CA ALA A 627 10.28 3.49 -48.18
C ALA A 627 11.08 4.49 -49.02
N ASP A 628 10.40 5.34 -49.79
CA ASP A 628 11.00 6.41 -50.59
C ASP A 628 11.40 7.66 -49.77
N GLY A 629 11.15 7.67 -48.46
CA GLY A 629 11.58 8.74 -47.54
C GLY A 629 10.80 10.06 -47.68
N LYS A 630 9.66 10.08 -48.37
CA LYS A 630 8.86 11.28 -48.63
C LYS A 630 7.80 11.51 -47.55
N ALA A 631 8.16 12.21 -46.48
CA ALA A 631 7.28 12.44 -45.32
C ALA A 631 5.97 13.18 -45.67
N ASP A 632 6.01 14.18 -46.54
CA ASP A 632 4.83 14.99 -46.90
C ASP A 632 3.81 14.22 -47.75
N GLU A 633 4.27 13.31 -48.61
CA GLU A 633 3.40 12.42 -49.38
C GLU A 633 2.78 11.33 -48.48
N ALA A 634 3.53 10.84 -47.48
CA ALA A 634 3.03 9.86 -46.52
C ALA A 634 1.89 10.43 -45.67
N GLU A 635 1.98 11.71 -45.27
CA GLU A 635 0.91 12.38 -44.53
C GLU A 635 -0.37 12.53 -45.38
N LYS A 636 -0.23 12.84 -46.68
CA LYS A 636 -1.37 12.90 -47.61
C LYS A 636 -2.07 11.54 -47.77
N VAL A 637 -1.31 10.46 -47.93
CA VAL A 637 -1.87 9.10 -48.04
C VAL A 637 -2.55 8.68 -46.72
N GLN A 638 -2.00 9.09 -45.57
CA GLN A 638 -2.60 8.81 -44.27
C GLN A 638 -3.91 9.59 -44.06
N GLN A 639 -3.98 10.86 -44.49
CA GLN A 639 -5.22 11.64 -44.48
C GLN A 639 -6.28 11.01 -45.42
N GLN A 640 -5.86 10.57 -46.61
CA GLN A 640 -6.73 9.90 -47.57
C GLN A 640 -7.32 8.59 -47.02
N LEU A 641 -6.54 7.81 -46.26
CA LEU A 641 -7.01 6.59 -45.61
C LEU A 641 -8.10 6.87 -44.56
N VAL A 642 -7.95 7.96 -43.80
CA VAL A 642 -8.96 8.38 -42.82
C VAL A 642 -10.24 8.84 -43.50
N SER A 643 -10.15 9.64 -44.56
CA SER A 643 -11.33 10.15 -45.28
C SER A 643 -12.09 9.05 -46.02
N GLU A 644 -11.40 8.12 -46.68
CA GLU A 644 -12.05 7.02 -47.42
C GLU A 644 -12.75 6.04 -46.48
N ARG A 645 -12.17 5.79 -45.31
CA ARG A 645 -12.80 4.96 -44.29
C ARG A 645 -14.09 5.60 -43.78
N ALA A 646 -14.05 6.89 -43.45
CA ALA A 646 -15.22 7.62 -42.97
C ALA A 646 -16.34 7.62 -44.01
N ARG A 647 -16.01 7.85 -45.29
CA ARG A 647 -16.97 7.82 -46.40
C ARG A 647 -17.64 6.45 -46.56
N LEU A 648 -16.87 5.36 -46.54
CA LEU A 648 -17.43 4.01 -46.68
C LEU A 648 -18.27 3.59 -45.46
N GLU A 649 -17.91 4.03 -44.25
CA GLU A 649 -18.72 3.82 -43.06
C GLU A 649 -20.04 4.61 -43.13
N GLU A 650 -20.01 5.85 -43.63
CA GLU A 650 -21.20 6.68 -43.84
C GLU A 650 -22.13 6.12 -44.94
N GLU A 651 -21.59 5.67 -46.07
CA GLU A 651 -22.36 5.01 -47.12
C GLU A 651 -23.05 3.73 -46.59
N ARG A 652 -22.32 2.90 -45.82
CA ARG A 652 -22.87 1.69 -45.18
C ARG A 652 -24.05 2.04 -44.27
N ASP A 653 -23.86 3.03 -43.41
CA ASP A 653 -24.87 3.39 -42.41
C ASP A 653 -26.10 4.03 -43.08
N GLY A 654 -25.89 4.81 -44.14
CA GLY A 654 -26.96 5.33 -45.00
C GLY A 654 -27.77 4.23 -45.69
N GLU A 655 -27.13 3.19 -46.21
CA GLU A 655 -27.84 2.04 -46.81
C GLU A 655 -28.63 1.23 -45.77
N LYS A 656 -28.05 1.01 -44.58
CA LYS A 656 -28.74 0.33 -43.48
C LYS A 656 -29.98 1.10 -43.04
N GLU A 657 -29.90 2.42 -42.99
CA GLU A 657 -31.03 3.25 -42.59
C GLU A 657 -32.15 3.24 -43.62
N ARG A 658 -31.84 3.17 -44.92
CA ARG A 658 -32.83 2.95 -45.99
C ARG A 658 -33.56 1.61 -45.82
N VAL A 659 -32.85 0.53 -45.46
CA VAL A 659 -33.47 -0.78 -45.21
C VAL A 659 -34.38 -0.74 -43.98
N ARG A 660 -34.01 0.02 -42.93
CA ARG A 660 -34.83 0.20 -41.72
C ARG A 660 -36.07 1.05 -41.94
N ARG A 661 -36.02 2.03 -42.85
CA ARG A 661 -37.16 2.91 -43.19
C ARG A 661 -38.17 2.30 -44.17
N ASN A 662 -37.74 1.35 -45.01
CA ASN A 662 -38.55 0.81 -46.11
C ASN A 662 -39.30 -0.50 -45.78
N GLY A 663 -39.53 -0.85 -44.51
CA GLY A 663 -40.31 -2.06 -44.18
C GLY A 663 -40.91 -2.09 -42.80
#